data_AF-A0AAN7HPX1-F1
#
_entry.id   AF-A0AAN7HPX1-F1
#
_cell.length_a   1.000
_cell.length_b   1.000
_cell.length_c   1.000
_cell.angle_alpha   90.00
_cell.angle_beta   90.00
_cell.angle_gamma   90.00
#
_symmetry.space_group_name_H-M   'P 1'
#
loop_
_entity.id
_entity.type
_entity.pdbx_description
1 polymer ?
#
loop_
_entity_poly.entity_id
_entity_poly.type
_entity_poly.pdbx_seq_one_letter_code
_entity_poly.pdbx_strand_id
1 'polypeptide(L)'
;MSFSIRISRETEPSFCTNCYTSFDSARALRNHRRNCRVPILNEDQDVEMEEQPPVETTLIQPQSPPSALVTANSDHANQLHDDDAMSDIEEMIPAADDADYDYAGFEQTPGAADLLPIVDNNGDNPEEPGLEFDLLNVKYKTVGVVDPDAEDQACFYDCRSLEDINQNTYTTTELVSIELYDIVNDFAIPRDAYRKLVRLMNTVLRDTEKISRESNPEIMHGPRVQSMLQRQSSLTSHEYDVCINGCKLYALEVDDEETICNICSHERYDARGDHRALSTMKVMSIGDIVSRLVANPITREELRYRHAYDNRDLEENPSDVIIADVFDGATYKSIKNTHFTNDLDIAVAIMNDGFVVEKRGDRLFTIIHLMVFNYDPHKRYKEEYTHELCIFPGKKKPKSFDSFISIILAELQWLSTYGMVVETNDAGPIRLKVHPLICGGDTPAVFDWSKCAHHASEYGCRWCLSRGMHPDNRSHGMYFPNAGSMRTNEDYERAESNLGFNGVSLFNQLSSCIAPQCFGFEEMHTLARGVGSELFEMLTVDLSPNNTKFFYTYPDGELERENYPFFIPKQRLFEIGKAIEDTRSYIPVAFDGSFLNLVEKLRGTRSVDYLDNLLTIIPTLFVPELASPQARKAIMKLVRGVCLALQWEFTESRLAEIDECIDFFIDYCKTQRDAMCLSLSVFRPVMHQLTHVVWMIREMGPIVAYSSRSQERSIGKFGDLITGKSRRGKQSSNLIEIVAIRNQLKRIFDSNEFLQGIRPQPYASTTYLNHPESLTSSQLWEPNQEETNLDHHFGFDGTDRAELHGVPIARFKRALSKYYCRIFSLQRLNSPLSMTIKVAHRALIGSTVIGSEIYREKMHEFRRSNHLVMFRSTHLNRLNHPVSCWFVSRVIFFFQHVYDGSTYFLAFVETMKNHGVASHDRSVPFVRMNEPVEQQIARRVPRVIDPKYAVISIDDVEMQVGLVKSLDNDLHFSVIANYHAFEQDMSIDAGDIRNL
;
A
#
# COMPACT_ATOMS: atom_id res chain seq x y z
N MET A 1 33.29 68.49 -29.64
CA MET A 1 33.63 68.32 -31.08
C MET A 1 33.82 66.83 -31.28
N SER A 2 33.04 66.07 -32.03
CA SER A 2 32.36 66.35 -33.31
C SER A 2 31.21 65.36 -33.49
N PHE A 3 30.08 65.82 -34.05
CA PHE A 3 29.04 64.97 -34.64
C PHE A 3 29.59 64.30 -35.93
N SER A 4 29.23 63.04 -36.19
CA SER A 4 28.30 62.66 -37.27
C SER A 4 28.42 61.20 -37.76
N ILE A 5 27.24 60.61 -37.89
CA ILE A 5 26.74 59.78 -39.00
C ILE A 5 27.15 58.29 -39.07
N ARG A 6 26.10 57.48 -38.87
CA ARG A 6 25.93 56.08 -39.29
C ARG A 6 26.22 55.91 -40.78
N ILE A 7 27.03 54.91 -41.11
CA ILE A 7 26.96 54.21 -42.41
C ILE A 7 26.57 52.77 -42.11
N SER A 8 25.45 52.37 -42.71
CA SER A 8 24.86 51.04 -42.71
C SER A 8 25.85 50.00 -43.26
N ARG A 9 26.14 48.95 -42.47
CA ARG A 9 26.59 47.68 -43.04
C ARG A 9 25.36 46.86 -43.36
N GLU A 10 25.12 46.66 -44.64
CA GLU A 10 24.25 45.62 -45.18
C GLU A 10 24.62 44.30 -44.50
N THR A 11 23.67 43.72 -43.76
CA THR A 11 23.81 42.36 -43.25
C THR A 11 23.56 41.43 -44.42
N GLU A 12 24.61 40.78 -44.92
CA GLU A 12 24.51 39.70 -45.89
C GLU A 12 23.45 38.66 -45.44
N PRO A 13 22.57 38.19 -46.35
CA PRO A 13 21.54 37.22 -46.00
C PRO A 13 22.21 35.94 -45.49
N SER A 14 21.92 35.60 -44.23
CA SER A 14 22.47 34.40 -43.59
C SER A 14 21.56 33.23 -43.92
N PHE A 15 22.03 32.26 -44.70
CA PHE A 15 21.23 31.09 -45.06
C PHE A 15 21.57 29.87 -44.20
N CYS A 16 20.59 28.97 -44.04
CA CYS A 16 20.80 27.70 -43.35
C CYS A 16 21.50 26.71 -44.27
N THR A 17 22.67 26.23 -43.87
CA THR A 17 23.47 25.27 -44.66
C THR A 17 22.80 23.91 -44.86
N ASN A 18 21.77 23.57 -44.08
CA ASN A 18 21.09 22.27 -44.15
C ASN A 18 19.87 22.27 -45.10
N CYS A 19 19.31 23.44 -45.42
CA CYS A 19 18.10 23.56 -46.24
C CYS A 19 18.09 24.79 -47.19
N TYR A 20 19.21 25.51 -47.25
CA TYR A 20 19.50 26.69 -48.09
C TYR A 20 18.49 27.84 -48.03
N THR A 21 17.62 27.88 -47.01
CA THR A 21 16.68 28.99 -46.79
C THR A 21 17.41 30.22 -46.26
N SER A 22 17.20 31.39 -46.87
CA SER A 22 17.79 32.66 -46.42
C SER A 22 17.00 33.31 -45.30
N PHE A 23 17.69 34.00 -44.40
CA PHE A 23 17.07 34.72 -43.29
C PHE A 23 17.63 36.12 -43.16
N ASP A 24 16.75 37.08 -42.90
CA ASP A 24 17.07 38.50 -42.77
C ASP A 24 17.79 38.84 -41.45
N SER A 25 18.00 37.85 -40.55
CA SER A 25 18.78 38.05 -39.33
C SER A 25 19.39 36.76 -38.76
N ALA A 26 20.54 36.89 -38.09
CA ALA A 26 21.24 35.79 -37.41
C ALA A 26 20.46 35.15 -36.24
N ARG A 27 19.42 35.84 -35.71
CA ARG A 27 18.53 35.31 -34.67
C ARG A 27 17.46 34.39 -35.28
N ALA A 28 16.91 34.76 -36.44
CA ALA A 28 15.97 33.92 -37.18
C ALA A 28 16.64 32.63 -37.65
N LEU A 29 17.85 32.71 -38.20
CA LEU A 29 18.66 31.53 -38.57
C LEU A 29 18.92 30.59 -37.38
N ARG A 30 19.25 31.12 -36.20
CA ARG A 30 19.49 30.32 -34.97
C ARG A 30 18.24 29.60 -34.48
N ASN A 31 17.08 30.24 -34.54
CA ASN A 31 15.81 29.62 -34.16
C ASN A 31 15.40 28.54 -35.17
N HIS A 32 15.63 28.77 -36.47
CA HIS A 32 15.37 27.80 -37.52
C HIS A 32 16.27 26.55 -37.41
N ARG A 33 17.58 26.71 -37.17
CA ARG A 33 18.53 25.59 -36.99
C ARG A 33 18.13 24.61 -35.88
N ARG A 34 17.43 25.07 -34.84
CA ARG A 34 16.97 24.20 -33.73
C ARG A 34 15.87 23.22 -34.12
N ASN A 35 15.14 23.50 -35.20
CA ASN A 35 13.99 22.70 -35.67
C ASN A 35 14.16 22.17 -37.11
N CYS A 36 15.28 22.49 -37.78
CA CYS A 36 15.57 22.06 -39.15
C CYS A 36 15.95 20.56 -39.16
N ARG A 37 15.00 19.68 -39.49
CA ARG A 37 15.15 18.21 -39.53
C ARG A 37 15.36 17.69 -40.96
N VAL A 38 16.44 18.10 -41.61
CA VAL A 38 16.90 17.46 -42.85
C VAL A 38 18.14 16.63 -42.50
N PRO A 39 18.18 15.32 -42.83
CA PRO A 39 19.36 14.49 -42.59
C PRO A 39 20.58 15.03 -43.35
N ILE A 40 21.74 15.05 -42.71
CA ILE A 40 23.01 15.26 -43.39
C ILE A 40 23.27 13.99 -44.19
N LEU A 41 23.15 14.06 -45.52
CA LEU A 41 23.74 13.07 -46.41
C LEU A 41 25.26 13.34 -46.37
N ASN A 42 26.01 12.39 -45.82
CA ASN A 42 27.45 12.34 -46.03
C ASN A 42 27.65 11.96 -47.51
N GLU A 43 28.05 12.92 -48.33
CA GLU A 43 28.65 12.64 -49.62
C GLU A 43 30.14 12.96 -49.54
N ASP A 44 30.90 11.92 -49.24
CA ASP A 44 32.04 11.52 -50.07
C ASP A 44 31.94 10.00 -50.20
N GLN A 45 31.16 9.54 -51.20
CA GLN A 45 31.54 8.48 -52.12
C GLN A 45 30.47 8.31 -53.20
N ASP A 46 30.89 8.56 -54.43
CA ASP A 46 30.15 8.49 -55.68
C ASP A 46 29.37 7.18 -55.88
N VAL A 47 28.18 7.25 -56.50
CA VAL A 47 27.92 6.82 -57.91
C VAL A 47 26.40 6.81 -58.21
N GLU A 48 26.04 7.69 -59.15
CA GLU A 48 24.98 7.63 -60.19
C GLU A 48 23.49 7.38 -59.86
N MET A 49 22.74 8.50 -59.92
CA MET A 49 21.48 8.78 -60.66
C MET A 49 20.55 7.62 -61.09
N GLU A 50 19.25 7.71 -60.72
CA GLU A 50 18.21 8.12 -61.69
C GLU A 50 16.84 8.49 -61.04
N GLU A 51 16.27 9.51 -61.67
CA GLU A 51 15.09 10.37 -61.47
C GLU A 51 13.69 9.75 -61.18
N GLN A 52 12.96 10.33 -60.21
CA GLN A 52 11.65 11.05 -60.35
C GLN A 52 10.35 10.20 -60.38
N PRO A 53 9.12 10.76 -60.19
CA PRO A 53 8.68 12.05 -59.60
C PRO A 53 7.59 11.87 -58.48
N PRO A 54 7.03 12.96 -57.92
CA PRO A 54 6.40 12.97 -56.60
C PRO A 54 4.86 12.91 -56.59
N VAL A 55 4.36 12.53 -55.41
CA VAL A 55 3.17 12.98 -54.67
C VAL A 55 2.23 13.97 -55.38
N GLU A 56 0.93 13.70 -55.29
CA GLU A 56 -0.03 14.76 -55.01
C GLU A 56 -1.08 14.31 -54.01
N THR A 57 -1.30 15.14 -53.00
CA THR A 57 -2.32 14.99 -51.96
C THR A 57 -3.26 16.17 -52.09
N THR A 58 -4.57 15.93 -52.18
CA THR A 58 -5.56 17.01 -52.00
C THR A 58 -6.83 16.48 -51.33
N LEU A 59 -6.90 16.79 -50.03
CA LEU A 59 -7.98 17.44 -49.29
C LEU A 59 -9.47 17.07 -49.54
N ILE A 60 -10.15 17.07 -48.39
CA ILE A 60 -11.58 17.35 -48.08
C ILE A 60 -12.48 16.10 -47.85
N GLN A 61 -12.99 16.06 -46.61
CA GLN A 61 -14.02 15.21 -46.00
C GLN A 61 -15.42 15.40 -46.64
N PRO A 62 -16.55 14.94 -46.03
CA PRO A 62 -16.94 13.61 -45.51
C PRO A 62 -18.35 13.21 -46.01
N GLN A 63 -18.70 11.96 -46.33
CA GLN A 63 -20.10 11.49 -46.28
C GLN A 63 -20.26 9.97 -46.05
N SER A 64 -21.38 9.66 -45.40
CA SER A 64 -21.96 8.40 -44.89
C SER A 64 -21.95 7.19 -45.84
N PRO A 65 -22.14 5.95 -45.31
CA PRO A 65 -22.17 4.73 -46.12
C PRO A 65 -23.56 4.48 -46.71
N PRO A 66 -23.63 3.75 -47.84
CA PRO A 66 -24.60 2.66 -47.85
C PRO A 66 -24.07 1.39 -48.54
N SER A 67 -24.32 0.27 -47.84
CA SER A 67 -24.90 -1.00 -48.31
C SER A 67 -24.52 -1.62 -49.66
N ALA A 68 -24.50 -2.96 -49.59
CA ALA A 68 -24.94 -3.92 -50.60
C ALA A 68 -23.92 -4.23 -51.70
N LEU A 69 -23.75 -5.45 -52.17
CA LEU A 69 -24.13 -6.83 -51.82
C LEU A 69 -23.47 -7.65 -52.96
N VAL A 70 -23.66 -8.97 -52.95
CA VAL A 70 -23.58 -9.85 -54.13
C VAL A 70 -22.18 -10.46 -54.39
N THR A 71 -21.92 -11.62 -53.77
CA THR A 71 -21.83 -12.97 -54.39
C THR A 71 -20.44 -13.26 -54.98
N ALA A 72 -19.93 -14.49 -55.08
CA ALA A 72 -20.47 -15.83 -54.91
C ALA A 72 -19.27 -16.78 -54.84
N ASN A 73 -19.49 -17.93 -54.20
CA ASN A 73 -19.08 -19.27 -54.66
C ASN A 73 -17.58 -19.59 -54.77
N SER A 74 -17.11 -20.81 -54.54
CA SER A 74 -17.70 -22.04 -54.01
C SER A 74 -16.57 -23.08 -53.93
N ASP A 75 -16.85 -24.14 -53.16
CA ASP A 75 -16.49 -25.52 -53.46
C ASP A 75 -15.11 -26.12 -53.18
N HIS A 76 -15.20 -27.17 -52.34
CA HIS A 76 -14.64 -28.52 -52.46
C HIS A 76 -13.11 -28.71 -52.42
N ALA A 77 -12.56 -29.24 -51.33
CA ALA A 77 -12.52 -30.67 -50.93
C ALA A 77 -11.53 -31.51 -51.74
N ASN A 78 -10.46 -32.01 -51.09
CA ASN A 78 -10.09 -33.42 -51.12
C ASN A 78 -9.01 -33.79 -50.09
N GLN A 79 -9.21 -34.98 -49.53
CA GLN A 79 -8.37 -35.73 -48.58
C GLN A 79 -7.10 -36.27 -49.25
N LEU A 80 -6.06 -36.59 -48.46
CA LEU A 80 -5.27 -37.84 -48.54
C LEU A 80 -4.32 -37.98 -47.32
N HIS A 81 -4.40 -39.18 -46.71
CA HIS A 81 -3.49 -39.88 -45.77
C HIS A 81 -2.08 -40.12 -46.38
N ASP A 82 -0.97 -40.51 -45.72
CA ASP A 82 -0.52 -40.87 -44.36
C ASP A 82 1.05 -40.90 -44.40
N ASP A 83 1.68 -40.90 -43.21
CA ASP A 83 2.99 -41.48 -42.80
C ASP A 83 4.38 -40.76 -42.93
N ASP A 84 5.05 -40.75 -41.76
CA ASP A 84 6.48 -40.82 -41.38
C ASP A 84 7.50 -39.64 -41.48
N ALA A 85 7.77 -39.08 -40.28
CA ALA A 85 9.05 -38.86 -39.59
C ALA A 85 10.28 -38.15 -40.24
N MET A 86 10.79 -37.18 -39.45
CA MET A 86 12.18 -36.64 -39.34
C MET A 86 12.79 -35.88 -40.53
N SER A 87 12.94 -34.55 -40.40
CA SER A 87 14.22 -33.89 -40.04
C SER A 87 14.16 -32.36 -40.27
N ASP A 88 14.92 -31.63 -39.43
CA ASP A 88 15.49 -30.29 -39.66
C ASP A 88 14.58 -29.05 -39.67
N ILE A 89 14.36 -28.48 -38.47
CA ILE A 89 14.40 -27.02 -38.28
C ILE A 89 15.28 -26.76 -37.05
N GLU A 90 16.58 -26.61 -37.30
CA GLU A 90 17.52 -25.98 -36.38
C GLU A 90 17.54 -24.46 -36.60
N GLU A 91 17.54 -23.76 -35.47
CA GLU A 91 18.26 -22.51 -35.19
C GLU A 91 17.87 -21.21 -35.90
N MET A 92 17.01 -20.44 -35.21
CA MET A 92 17.35 -19.04 -34.86
C MET A 92 16.89 -18.76 -33.42
N ILE A 93 17.79 -19.07 -32.49
CA ILE A 93 17.73 -18.76 -31.06
C ILE A 93 18.13 -17.28 -30.88
N PRO A 94 17.27 -16.38 -30.35
CA PRO A 94 17.74 -15.12 -29.82
C PRO A 94 18.37 -15.39 -28.44
N ALA A 95 19.61 -14.97 -28.29
CA ALA A 95 20.44 -15.14 -27.11
C ALA A 95 19.72 -14.80 -25.79
N ALA A 96 19.88 -15.71 -24.83
CA ALA A 96 19.58 -15.50 -23.42
C ALA A 96 20.45 -14.37 -22.88
N ASP A 97 19.83 -13.33 -22.31
CA ASP A 97 20.49 -12.38 -21.44
C ASP A 97 19.85 -12.49 -20.05
N ASP A 98 20.64 -13.06 -19.12
CA ASP A 98 20.37 -13.19 -17.70
C ASP A 98 20.22 -11.82 -17.04
N ALA A 99 19.05 -11.58 -16.46
CA ALA A 99 18.84 -10.49 -15.50
C ALA A 99 17.85 -11.01 -14.45
N ASP A 100 18.41 -11.66 -13.43
CA ASP A 100 17.74 -12.06 -12.21
C ASP A 100 17.45 -10.84 -11.32
N TYR A 101 16.25 -10.82 -10.76
CA TYR A 101 15.95 -10.12 -9.52
C TYR A 101 15.63 -11.20 -8.50
N ASP A 102 16.69 -11.89 -8.10
CA ASP A 102 16.71 -12.79 -6.96
C ASP A 102 16.70 -11.91 -5.69
N TYR A 103 15.91 -12.27 -4.68
CA TYR A 103 16.06 -11.70 -3.33
C TYR A 103 17.21 -12.39 -2.57
N ALA A 104 18.00 -13.21 -3.27
CA ALA A 104 19.36 -13.55 -2.93
C ALA A 104 20.33 -12.51 -3.51
N GLY A 105 20.97 -11.73 -2.65
CA GLY A 105 22.22 -11.04 -2.98
C GLY A 105 22.12 -9.86 -3.95
N PHE A 106 22.55 -8.70 -3.48
CA PHE A 106 23.37 -7.86 -4.35
C PHE A 106 24.63 -8.67 -4.70
N GLU A 107 24.60 -9.45 -5.78
CA GLU A 107 25.83 -9.89 -6.44
C GLU A 107 26.46 -8.68 -7.13
N GLN A 108 27.24 -7.93 -6.35
CA GLN A 108 28.41 -7.29 -6.93
C GLN A 108 29.37 -8.41 -7.29
N THR A 109 29.73 -8.52 -8.56
CA THR A 109 30.96 -9.23 -8.94
C THR A 109 32.08 -8.73 -8.02
N PRO A 110 32.88 -9.62 -7.39
CA PRO A 110 34.07 -9.20 -6.66
C PRO A 110 35.12 -8.78 -7.69
N GLY A 111 34.96 -7.59 -8.27
CA GLY A 111 36.12 -6.78 -8.58
C GLY A 111 36.80 -6.58 -7.25
N ALA A 112 38.02 -7.13 -7.13
CA ALA A 112 38.88 -7.16 -5.96
C ALA A 112 38.31 -6.37 -4.78
N ALA A 113 38.02 -7.07 -3.68
CA ALA A 113 38.00 -6.42 -2.40
C ALA A 113 39.26 -5.54 -2.33
N ASP A 114 39.09 -4.24 -2.55
CA ASP A 114 39.92 -3.25 -1.88
C ASP A 114 39.57 -3.49 -0.43
N LEU A 115 40.25 -4.50 0.12
CA LEU A 115 40.70 -4.51 1.49
C LEU A 115 41.16 -3.07 1.71
N LEU A 116 40.31 -2.27 2.34
CA LEU A 116 40.84 -1.16 3.10
C LEU A 116 41.93 -1.81 3.94
N PRO A 117 43.21 -1.43 3.76
CA PRO A 117 44.27 -2.07 4.49
C PRO A 117 43.88 -1.94 5.95
N ILE A 118 43.85 -3.08 6.65
CA ILE A 118 44.02 -3.09 8.08
C ILE A 118 45.32 -2.34 8.28
N VAL A 119 45.21 -1.07 8.66
CA VAL A 119 46.36 -0.33 9.14
C VAL A 119 46.73 -1.05 10.42
N ASP A 120 47.80 -1.84 10.38
CA ASP A 120 48.54 -2.23 11.57
C ASP A 120 49.02 -0.93 12.24
N ASN A 121 48.15 -0.32 13.05
CA ASN A 121 48.56 0.63 14.07
C ASN A 121 49.25 -0.18 15.17
N ASN A 122 50.48 -0.59 14.90
CA ASN A 122 51.43 -0.91 15.95
C ASN A 122 51.73 0.40 16.69
N GLY A 123 51.02 0.61 17.79
CA GLY A 123 51.24 1.69 18.74
C GLY A 123 50.27 2.85 18.57
N ASP A 124 49.05 2.68 19.06
CA ASP A 124 48.39 3.59 20.02
C ASP A 124 47.05 2.94 20.42
N ASN A 125 46.58 3.21 21.65
CA ASN A 125 45.41 2.59 22.27
C ASN A 125 44.20 2.47 21.31
N PRO A 126 43.37 1.41 21.41
CA PRO A 126 42.08 1.40 20.71
C PRO A 126 41.22 2.51 21.31
N GLU A 127 41.06 3.61 20.57
CA GLU A 127 40.03 4.60 20.85
C GLU A 127 38.67 3.91 20.76
N GLU A 128 37.84 4.08 21.80
CA GLU A 128 36.45 3.62 21.81
C GLU A 128 35.74 4.15 20.56
N PRO A 129 34.81 3.40 19.94
CA PRO A 129 34.03 3.89 18.81
C PRO A 129 33.14 5.06 19.26
N GLY A 130 33.66 6.28 19.20
CA GLY A 130 32.94 7.50 19.57
C GLY A 130 31.80 7.80 18.59
N LEU A 131 30.72 8.39 19.11
CA LEU A 131 29.62 8.94 18.30
C LEU A 131 30.15 10.09 17.43
N GLU A 132 30.01 9.98 16.10
CA GLU A 132 30.44 11.02 15.15
C GLU A 132 29.63 12.33 15.29
N PHE A 133 28.38 12.24 15.76
CA PHE A 133 27.48 13.39 15.93
C PHE A 133 26.90 13.41 17.34
N ASP A 134 27.07 14.53 18.05
CA ASP A 134 26.30 14.87 19.24
C ASP A 134 25.06 15.68 18.80
N LEU A 135 23.88 15.06 18.87
CA LEU A 135 22.64 15.61 18.31
C LEU A 135 22.23 16.95 18.91
N LEU A 136 22.60 17.24 20.17
CA LEU A 136 22.29 18.54 20.78
C LEU A 136 23.15 19.67 20.22
N ASN A 137 24.34 19.34 19.71
CA ASN A 137 25.27 20.27 19.10
C ASN A 137 25.12 20.39 17.56
N VAL A 138 24.41 19.44 16.93
CA VAL A 138 24.10 19.49 15.49
C VAL A 138 23.14 20.63 15.20
N LYS A 139 23.57 21.58 14.36
CA LYS A 139 22.72 22.69 13.90
C LYS A 139 21.73 22.22 12.83
N TYR A 140 20.47 22.62 12.99
CA TYR A 140 19.40 22.41 12.02
C TYR A 140 18.60 23.71 11.81
N LYS A 141 17.86 23.78 10.70
CA LYS A 141 17.00 24.90 10.34
C LYS A 141 15.55 24.62 10.76
N THR A 142 14.92 25.60 11.39
CA THR A 142 13.51 25.61 11.75
C THR A 142 13.00 27.06 11.76
N VAL A 143 11.68 27.28 11.67
CA VAL A 143 11.08 28.61 11.92
C VAL A 143 10.97 28.89 13.43
N GLY A 144 11.09 27.85 14.26
CA GLY A 144 11.15 27.99 15.71
C GLY A 144 12.33 28.84 16.15
N VAL A 145 12.10 29.75 17.09
CA VAL A 145 13.15 30.58 17.69
C VAL A 145 13.45 30.04 19.08
N VAL A 146 14.71 29.71 19.34
CA VAL A 146 15.18 29.42 20.70
C VAL A 146 15.77 30.70 21.26
N ASP A 147 15.26 31.16 22.40
CA ASP A 147 15.91 32.23 23.16
C ASP A 147 17.05 31.59 23.98
N PRO A 148 18.33 31.86 23.66
CA PRO A 148 19.45 31.26 24.36
C PRO A 148 19.54 31.69 25.83
N ASP A 149 18.87 32.78 26.21
CA ASP A 149 18.85 33.32 27.58
C ASP A 149 17.64 32.83 28.39
N ALA A 150 16.69 32.11 27.76
CA ALA A 150 15.51 31.57 28.45
C ALA A 150 15.85 30.30 29.25
N GLU A 151 15.32 30.20 30.48
CA GLU A 151 15.59 29.07 31.38
C GLU A 151 15.12 27.71 30.85
N ASP A 152 14.09 27.67 29.99
CA ASP A 152 13.50 26.43 29.47
C ASP A 152 14.02 25.99 28.09
N GLN A 153 14.73 26.86 27.37
CA GLN A 153 15.32 26.61 26.03
C GLN A 153 14.35 26.03 24.99
N ALA A 154 13.04 26.17 25.21
CA ALA A 154 12.02 25.57 24.35
C ALA A 154 11.95 26.29 22.99
N CYS A 155 11.70 25.54 21.93
CA CYS A 155 11.53 26.12 20.59
C CYS A 155 10.20 26.89 20.50
N PHE A 156 10.27 28.19 20.26
CA PHE A 156 9.09 29.07 20.19
C PHE A 156 8.58 29.25 18.75
N TYR A 157 7.29 28.97 18.53
CA TYR A 157 6.62 29.08 17.24
C TYR A 157 5.45 30.08 17.33
N ASP A 158 5.55 31.21 16.63
CA ASP A 158 4.45 32.18 16.54
C ASP A 158 3.47 31.80 15.43
N CYS A 159 2.33 31.23 15.80
CA CYS A 159 1.27 30.83 14.88
C CYS A 159 0.07 31.79 14.90
N ARG A 160 0.19 32.97 15.52
CA ARG A 160 -0.90 33.96 15.60
C ARG A 160 -1.24 34.63 14.26
N SER A 161 -0.31 34.59 13.31
CA SER A 161 -0.55 35.11 11.96
C SER A 161 -1.15 34.08 11.00
N LEU A 162 -1.34 32.83 11.43
CA LEU A 162 -2.05 31.84 10.63
C LEU A 162 -3.50 32.30 10.49
N GLU A 163 -3.89 32.71 9.27
CA GLU A 163 -5.28 32.99 8.95
C GLU A 163 -6.08 31.69 9.09
N ASP A 164 -7.22 31.75 9.78
CA ASP A 164 -8.16 30.63 9.83
C ASP A 164 -8.70 30.39 8.41
N ILE A 165 -8.11 29.42 7.71
CA ILE A 165 -8.59 29.01 6.39
C ILE A 165 -10.00 28.46 6.58
N ASN A 166 -10.98 29.16 6.04
CA ASN A 166 -12.39 28.84 6.16
C ASN A 166 -13.10 29.00 4.79
N GLN A 167 -14.41 28.77 4.78
CA GLN A 167 -15.26 28.84 3.58
C GLN A 167 -15.21 30.16 2.80
N ASN A 168 -14.68 31.25 3.39
CA ASN A 168 -14.53 32.55 2.72
C ASN A 168 -13.09 32.86 2.28
N THR A 169 -12.13 31.97 2.55
CA THR A 169 -10.71 32.20 2.25
C THR A 169 -10.41 32.16 0.75
N TYR A 170 -11.14 31.32 0.00
CA TYR A 170 -10.95 31.16 -1.43
C TYR A 170 -12.22 31.54 -2.19
N THR A 171 -12.05 32.19 -3.34
CA THR A 171 -13.11 32.38 -4.33
C THR A 171 -13.48 31.05 -4.99
N THR A 172 -14.65 31.01 -5.65
CA THR A 172 -15.11 29.81 -6.36
C THR A 172 -14.10 29.37 -7.42
N THR A 173 -13.51 30.33 -8.15
CA THR A 173 -12.53 30.04 -9.20
C THR A 173 -11.19 29.55 -8.66
N GLU A 174 -10.75 30.01 -7.49
CA GLU A 174 -9.56 29.50 -6.81
C GLU A 174 -9.76 28.05 -6.37
N LEU A 175 -10.94 27.71 -5.84
CA LEU A 175 -11.27 26.34 -5.44
C LEU A 175 -11.35 25.38 -6.62
N VAL A 176 -11.97 25.79 -7.73
CA VAL A 176 -11.95 25.01 -8.99
C VAL A 176 -10.52 24.87 -9.52
N SER A 177 -9.66 25.88 -9.33
CA SER A 177 -8.26 25.81 -9.74
C SER A 177 -7.44 24.81 -8.92
N ILE A 178 -7.71 24.73 -7.61
CA ILE A 178 -7.11 23.74 -6.71
C ILE A 178 -7.56 22.33 -7.12
N GLU A 179 -8.87 22.11 -7.28
CA GLU A 179 -9.42 20.80 -7.66
C GLU A 179 -8.89 20.31 -9.02
N LEU A 180 -8.86 21.20 -10.03
CA LEU A 180 -8.27 20.86 -11.32
C LEU A 180 -6.78 20.51 -11.20
N TYR A 181 -6.05 21.23 -10.35
CA TYR A 181 -4.65 20.94 -10.10
C TYR A 181 -4.50 19.58 -9.41
N ASP A 182 -5.37 19.21 -8.47
CA ASP A 182 -5.39 17.89 -7.82
C ASP A 182 -5.62 16.77 -8.83
N ILE A 183 -6.69 16.86 -9.64
CA ILE A 183 -6.97 15.90 -10.73
C ILE A 183 -5.76 15.74 -11.66
N VAL A 184 -5.09 16.85 -11.99
CA VAL A 184 -3.90 16.82 -12.85
C VAL A 184 -2.74 16.04 -12.22
N ASN A 185 -2.57 16.10 -10.90
CA ASN A 185 -1.54 15.32 -10.22
C ASN A 185 -1.96 13.87 -10.04
N ASP A 186 -3.20 13.63 -9.60
CA ASP A 186 -3.72 12.30 -9.28
C ASP A 186 -3.74 11.38 -10.50
N PHE A 187 -3.96 11.96 -11.69
CA PHE A 187 -3.93 11.22 -12.95
C PHE A 187 -2.63 11.45 -13.75
N ALA A 188 -1.59 12.03 -13.13
CA ALA A 188 -0.31 12.34 -13.76
C ALA A 188 -0.44 13.03 -15.13
N ILE A 189 -1.41 13.94 -15.27
CA ILE A 189 -1.75 14.59 -16.53
C ILE A 189 -0.56 15.45 -16.98
N PRO A 190 -0.07 15.29 -18.23
CA PRO A 190 1.07 16.07 -18.72
C PRO A 190 0.84 17.58 -18.61
N ARG A 191 1.88 18.33 -18.23
CA ARG A 191 1.80 19.79 -18.04
C ARG A 191 1.21 20.54 -19.25
N ASP A 192 1.48 20.07 -20.46
CA ASP A 192 0.94 20.70 -21.67
C ASP A 192 -0.55 20.39 -21.87
N ALA A 193 -1.03 19.22 -21.45
CA ALA A 193 -2.46 18.91 -21.41
C ALA A 193 -3.16 19.77 -20.35
N TYR A 194 -2.59 19.88 -19.15
CA TYR A 194 -3.12 20.77 -18.10
C TYR A 194 -3.21 22.23 -18.57
N ARG A 195 -2.17 22.77 -19.22
CA ARG A 195 -2.21 24.14 -19.78
C ARG A 195 -3.33 24.30 -20.80
N LYS A 196 -3.58 23.30 -21.65
CA LYS A 196 -4.67 23.32 -22.64
C LYS A 196 -6.04 23.26 -21.95
N LEU A 197 -6.20 22.44 -20.91
CA LEU A 197 -7.42 22.36 -20.10
C LEU A 197 -7.74 23.70 -19.43
N VAL A 198 -6.77 24.33 -18.76
CA VAL A 198 -6.96 25.65 -18.14
C VAL A 198 -7.35 26.70 -19.17
N ARG A 199 -6.70 26.70 -20.34
CA ARG A 199 -7.06 27.62 -21.44
C ARG A 199 -8.48 27.38 -21.94
N LEU A 200 -8.88 26.13 -22.15
CA LEU A 200 -10.22 25.77 -22.59
C LEU A 200 -11.27 26.22 -21.57
N MET A 201 -11.08 25.92 -20.29
CA MET A 201 -11.98 26.33 -19.22
C MET A 201 -12.09 27.85 -19.13
N ASN A 202 -10.97 28.57 -19.20
CA ASN A 202 -10.98 30.04 -19.22
C ASN A 202 -11.66 30.62 -20.46
N THR A 203 -11.58 29.97 -21.61
CA THR A 203 -12.36 30.38 -22.80
C THR A 203 -13.86 30.23 -22.54
N VAL A 204 -14.30 29.10 -21.98
CA VAL A 204 -15.72 28.84 -21.65
C VAL A 204 -16.25 29.82 -20.60
N LEU A 205 -15.47 30.10 -19.56
CA LEU A 205 -15.84 31.08 -18.51
C LEU A 205 -15.96 32.50 -19.06
N ARG A 206 -15.17 32.86 -20.08
CA ARG A 206 -15.25 34.16 -20.76
C ARG A 206 -16.46 34.29 -21.68
N ASP A 207 -17.05 33.18 -22.10
CA ASP A 207 -18.15 33.13 -23.08
C ASP A 207 -19.55 33.12 -22.43
N THR A 208 -19.63 33.03 -21.10
CA THR A 208 -20.89 33.05 -20.35
C THR A 208 -21.15 34.41 -19.72
N GLU A 209 -22.18 35.14 -20.18
CA GLU A 209 -22.73 36.38 -19.56
C GLU A 209 -23.17 36.22 -18.07
N LYS A 210 -23.00 35.04 -17.46
CA LYS A 210 -23.62 34.61 -16.20
C LYS A 210 -22.67 34.32 -15.03
N ILE A 211 -21.44 34.86 -15.02
CA ILE A 211 -20.61 34.93 -13.78
C ILE A 211 -20.58 36.36 -13.25
N SER A 212 -21.75 37.00 -13.16
CA SER A 212 -21.92 38.42 -12.83
C SER A 212 -21.79 38.75 -11.33
N ARG A 213 -20.91 38.06 -10.58
CA ARG A 213 -20.66 38.37 -9.16
C ARG A 213 -19.19 38.34 -8.71
N GLU A 214 -18.28 37.70 -9.45
CA GLU A 214 -16.85 37.77 -9.17
C GLU A 214 -16.18 38.75 -10.16
N SER A 215 -15.35 39.66 -9.66
CA SER A 215 -14.57 40.56 -10.53
C SER A 215 -13.45 39.78 -11.22
N ASN A 216 -13.67 39.39 -12.49
CA ASN A 216 -12.73 38.70 -13.37
C ASN A 216 -12.39 37.24 -12.98
N PRO A 217 -13.35 36.29 -13.11
CA PRO A 217 -13.13 34.88 -12.82
C PRO A 217 -12.07 34.25 -13.75
N GLU A 218 -11.02 33.63 -13.19
CA GLU A 218 -9.94 32.98 -13.95
C GLU A 218 -9.48 31.68 -13.27
N ILE A 219 -9.52 30.56 -14.00
CA ILE A 219 -8.86 29.32 -13.60
C ILE A 219 -7.35 29.52 -13.67
N MET A 220 -6.68 29.31 -12.55
CA MET A 220 -5.25 29.52 -12.38
C MET A 220 -4.45 28.38 -12.99
N HIS A 221 -3.29 28.71 -13.55
CA HIS A 221 -2.28 27.72 -13.88
C HIS A 221 -1.53 27.23 -12.64
N GLY A 222 -1.04 26.00 -12.68
CA GLY A 222 -0.44 25.32 -11.53
C GLY A 222 0.60 26.10 -10.71
N PRO A 223 1.58 26.82 -11.30
CA PRO A 223 2.52 27.61 -10.49
C PRO A 223 1.85 28.71 -9.66
N ARG A 224 0.76 29.29 -10.17
CA ARG A 224 -0.01 30.32 -9.47
C ARG A 224 -0.83 29.69 -8.35
N VAL A 225 -1.43 28.51 -8.59
CA VAL A 225 -2.08 27.71 -7.53
C VAL A 225 -1.07 27.40 -6.43
N GLN A 226 0.10 26.87 -6.77
CA GLN A 226 1.15 26.55 -5.79
C GLN A 226 1.58 27.78 -4.97
N SER A 227 1.81 28.92 -5.63
CA SER A 227 2.21 30.16 -4.94
C SER A 227 1.12 30.67 -4.00
N MET A 228 -0.15 30.47 -4.35
CA MET A 228 -1.29 30.80 -3.51
C MET A 228 -1.36 29.88 -2.29
N LEU A 229 -1.26 28.55 -2.50
CA LEU A 229 -1.27 27.58 -1.40
C LEU A 229 -0.11 27.80 -0.42
N GLN A 230 1.08 28.11 -0.93
CA GLN A 230 2.27 28.41 -0.11
C GLN A 230 2.09 29.65 0.78
N ARG A 231 1.42 30.70 0.28
CA ARG A 231 1.15 31.90 1.08
C ARG A 231 0.16 31.64 2.21
N GLN A 232 -0.75 30.70 2.01
CA GLN A 232 -1.84 30.40 2.94
C GLN A 232 -1.42 29.44 4.05
N SER A 233 -0.59 28.43 3.76
CA SER A 233 -0.19 27.45 4.78
C SER A 233 0.87 27.97 5.76
N SER A 234 1.69 28.96 5.36
CA SER A 234 2.90 29.41 6.08
C SER A 234 3.84 28.27 6.49
N LEU A 235 3.73 27.12 5.82
CA LEU A 235 4.58 25.95 5.98
C LEU A 235 5.60 25.98 4.86
N THR A 236 6.89 25.98 5.22
CA THR A 236 8.00 26.08 4.27
C THR A 236 9.01 24.98 4.52
N SER A 237 9.64 24.52 3.45
CA SER A 237 10.79 23.62 3.54
C SER A 237 12.09 24.38 3.77
N HIS A 238 13.04 23.73 4.44
CA HIS A 238 14.39 24.25 4.67
C HIS A 238 15.37 23.64 3.67
N GLU A 239 16.15 24.49 2.99
CA GLU A 239 17.10 24.05 1.95
C GLU A 239 18.49 23.80 2.56
N TYR A 240 19.07 22.63 2.28
CA TYR A 240 20.39 22.20 2.75
C TYR A 240 21.31 21.87 1.58
N ASP A 241 22.59 22.18 1.73
CA ASP A 241 23.62 21.83 0.75
C ASP A 241 23.95 20.35 0.85
N VAL A 242 24.03 19.70 -0.31
CA VAL A 242 24.37 18.27 -0.40
C VAL A 242 25.39 18.07 -1.49
N CYS A 243 26.23 17.06 -1.34
CA CYS A 243 27.15 16.68 -2.41
C CYS A 243 26.37 16.39 -3.71
N ILE A 244 26.88 16.83 -4.87
CA ILE A 244 26.23 16.59 -6.18
C ILE A 244 26.01 15.10 -6.50
N ASN A 245 26.85 14.22 -5.93
CA ASN A 245 26.74 12.77 -6.03
C ASN A 245 25.87 12.14 -4.93
N GLY A 246 25.36 12.93 -3.99
CA GLY A 246 24.54 12.46 -2.86
C GLY A 246 25.34 11.75 -1.76
N CYS A 247 26.65 11.94 -1.68
CA CYS A 247 27.50 11.20 -0.74
C CYS A 247 27.22 11.55 0.72
N LYS A 248 27.01 12.84 1.01
CA LYS A 248 26.78 13.39 2.34
C LYS A 248 26.03 14.72 2.28
N LEU A 249 25.46 15.13 3.41
CA LEU A 249 24.98 16.47 3.69
C LEU A 249 26.12 17.32 4.28
N TYR A 250 26.22 18.60 3.89
CA TYR A 250 27.21 19.51 4.45
C TYR A 250 26.68 20.16 5.73
N ALA A 251 27.55 20.32 6.74
CA ALA A 251 27.16 20.87 8.02
C ALA A 251 26.74 22.34 7.90
N LEU A 252 25.95 22.82 8.88
CA LEU A 252 25.54 24.22 8.98
C LEU A 252 26.46 25.05 9.87
N GLU A 253 27.69 24.59 10.09
CA GLU A 253 28.63 25.30 10.96
C GLU A 253 29.09 26.62 10.31
N VAL A 254 29.34 27.62 11.16
CA VAL A 254 29.72 28.98 10.72
C VAL A 254 31.08 28.96 10.02
N ASP A 255 31.93 28.00 10.39
CA ASP A 255 33.28 27.78 9.87
C ASP A 255 33.36 26.52 8.99
N ASP A 256 32.25 26.05 8.40
CA ASP A 256 32.29 24.94 7.43
C ASP A 256 32.98 25.40 6.13
N GLU A 257 34.31 25.35 6.13
CA GLU A 257 35.19 25.65 5.01
C GLU A 257 35.20 24.53 3.95
N GLU A 258 34.35 23.49 4.11
CA GLU A 258 34.31 22.40 3.16
C GLU A 258 33.71 22.85 1.82
N THR A 259 34.62 23.20 0.91
CA THR A 259 34.32 23.55 -0.48
C THR A 259 34.33 22.35 -1.42
N ILE A 260 34.83 21.19 -0.95
CA ILE A 260 34.98 19.96 -1.73
C ILE A 260 34.53 18.78 -0.87
N CYS A 261 33.71 17.89 -1.41
CA CYS A 261 33.28 16.68 -0.71
C CYS A 261 34.48 15.77 -0.36
N ASN A 262 34.74 15.55 0.92
CA ASN A 262 35.81 14.65 1.38
C ASN A 262 35.65 13.17 0.96
N ILE A 263 34.47 12.77 0.46
CA ILE A 263 34.18 11.38 0.06
C ILE A 263 34.38 11.13 -1.46
N CYS A 264 34.08 12.12 -2.31
CA CYS A 264 34.13 11.95 -3.78
C CYS A 264 34.86 13.08 -4.51
N SER A 265 35.45 14.00 -3.75
CA SER A 265 36.27 15.11 -4.24
C SER A 265 35.58 16.06 -5.23
N HIS A 266 34.25 16.00 -5.35
CA HIS A 266 33.49 16.97 -6.15
C HIS A 266 33.34 18.29 -5.40
N GLU A 267 33.39 19.39 -6.14
CA GLU A 267 33.13 20.73 -5.63
C GLU A 267 31.72 20.82 -5.03
N ARG A 268 31.59 21.57 -3.94
CA ARG A 268 30.30 21.91 -3.32
C ARG A 268 29.61 23.02 -4.10
N TYR A 269 30.36 24.02 -4.55
CA TYR A 269 29.85 25.26 -5.13
C TYR A 269 30.15 25.36 -6.63
N ASP A 270 29.36 26.16 -7.35
CA ASP A 270 29.68 26.47 -8.74
C ASP A 270 30.87 27.45 -8.86
N ALA A 271 31.62 27.32 -9.96
CA ALA A 271 32.79 28.15 -10.23
C ALA A 271 32.44 29.60 -10.64
N ARG A 272 31.17 30.02 -10.59
CA ARG A 272 30.71 31.31 -11.16
C ARG A 272 30.79 32.49 -10.19
N GLY A 273 31.36 32.30 -9.01
CA GLY A 273 31.62 33.36 -8.02
C GLY A 273 30.46 33.65 -7.06
N ASP A 274 29.28 33.07 -7.29
CA ASP A 274 28.08 33.29 -6.46
C ASP A 274 28.00 32.33 -5.24
N HIS A 275 29.00 31.46 -5.02
CA HIS A 275 29.03 30.44 -3.95
C HIS A 275 27.73 29.61 -3.88
N ARG A 276 27.11 29.35 -5.03
CA ARG A 276 25.87 28.58 -5.09
C ARG A 276 26.17 27.10 -5.05
N ALA A 277 25.56 26.37 -4.12
CA ALA A 277 25.71 24.93 -4.04
C ALA A 277 25.26 24.22 -5.33
N LEU A 278 26.06 23.25 -5.78
CA LEU A 278 25.79 22.47 -7.00
C LEU A 278 24.56 21.58 -6.87
N SER A 279 24.24 21.16 -5.65
CA SER A 279 23.05 20.38 -5.33
C SER A 279 22.53 20.76 -3.95
N THR A 280 21.21 20.71 -3.80
CA THR A 280 20.54 20.98 -2.52
C THR A 280 19.37 20.02 -2.31
N MET A 281 19.01 19.81 -1.05
CA MET A 281 17.85 19.04 -0.60
C MET A 281 16.90 19.95 0.16
N LYS A 282 15.60 19.66 0.11
CA LYS A 282 14.60 20.27 0.99
C LYS A 282 14.21 19.30 2.10
N VAL A 283 14.11 19.83 3.32
CA VAL A 283 13.68 19.11 4.52
C VAL A 283 12.53 19.87 5.17
N MET A 284 11.44 19.17 5.50
CA MET A 284 10.37 19.71 6.33
C MET A 284 10.77 19.58 7.80
N SER A 285 10.64 20.67 8.57
CA SER A 285 10.89 20.66 10.01
C SER A 285 9.72 20.01 10.74
N ILE A 286 10.03 19.13 11.69
CA ILE A 286 9.03 18.41 12.50
C ILE A 286 8.33 19.41 13.43
N GLY A 287 9.08 20.29 14.08
CA GLY A 287 8.52 21.34 14.92
C GLY A 287 7.64 22.29 14.12
N ASP A 288 8.02 22.58 12.87
CA ASP A 288 7.18 23.36 11.97
C ASP A 288 5.85 22.66 11.70
N ILE A 289 5.88 21.38 11.32
CA ILE A 289 4.66 20.60 11.07
C ILE A 289 3.78 20.57 12.32
N VAL A 290 4.34 20.17 13.47
CA VAL A 290 3.60 20.00 14.72
C VAL A 290 3.00 21.32 15.21
N SER A 291 3.73 22.44 15.07
CA SER A 291 3.21 23.75 15.51
C SER A 291 1.93 24.14 14.77
N ARG A 292 1.84 23.86 13.47
CA ARG A 292 0.63 24.15 12.68
C ARG A 292 -0.53 23.21 13.03
N LEU A 293 -0.24 21.94 13.36
CA LEU A 293 -1.27 20.99 13.81
C LEU A 293 -1.84 21.36 15.17
N VAL A 294 -0.99 21.85 16.08
CA VAL A 294 -1.42 22.28 17.42
C VAL A 294 -2.10 23.66 17.39
N ALA A 295 -1.66 24.55 16.50
CA ALA A 295 -2.29 25.85 16.33
C ALA A 295 -3.72 25.76 15.80
N ASN A 296 -4.04 24.76 14.97
CA ASN A 296 -5.40 24.55 14.48
C ASN A 296 -6.26 23.82 15.52
N PRO A 297 -7.41 24.37 15.94
CA PRO A 297 -8.23 23.79 17.02
C PRO A 297 -8.78 22.39 16.71
N ILE A 298 -9.08 22.10 15.43
CA ILE A 298 -9.65 20.82 15.01
C ILE A 298 -8.58 19.74 15.12
N THR A 299 -7.43 19.93 14.50
CA THR A 299 -6.34 18.95 14.57
C THR A 299 -5.76 18.84 15.98
N ARG A 300 -5.73 19.94 16.75
CA ARG A 300 -5.33 19.90 18.16
C ARG A 300 -6.24 18.99 19.00
N GLU A 301 -7.54 18.99 18.75
CA GLU A 301 -8.46 18.06 19.42
C GLU A 301 -8.21 16.61 18.99
N GLU A 302 -7.99 16.36 17.69
CA GLU A 302 -7.64 15.01 17.22
C GLU A 302 -6.35 14.46 17.86
N LEU A 303 -5.35 15.32 18.07
CA LEU A 303 -4.07 14.96 18.69
C LEU A 303 -4.18 14.59 20.18
N ARG A 304 -5.33 14.84 20.81
CA ARG A 304 -5.61 14.41 22.20
C ARG A 304 -5.98 12.93 22.29
N TYR A 305 -6.08 12.20 21.17
CA TYR A 305 -6.40 10.76 21.18
C TYR A 305 -5.51 9.99 22.14
N ARG A 306 -4.18 10.20 22.15
CA ARG A 306 -3.28 9.52 23.11
C ARG A 306 -3.70 9.74 24.55
N HIS A 307 -3.94 11.00 24.93
CA HIS A 307 -4.33 11.34 26.29
C HIS A 307 -5.71 10.77 26.64
N ALA A 308 -6.68 10.83 25.74
CA ALA A 308 -8.00 10.21 25.93
C ALA A 308 -7.88 8.69 26.07
N TYR A 309 -7.05 8.06 25.24
CA TYR A 309 -6.77 6.63 25.27
C TYR A 309 -6.12 6.21 26.58
N ASP A 310 -5.15 7.00 27.06
CA ASP A 310 -4.44 6.80 28.33
C ASP A 310 -5.33 6.89 29.57
N ASN A 311 -6.42 7.66 29.49
CA ASN A 311 -7.35 7.93 30.58
C ASN A 311 -8.73 7.30 30.35
N ARG A 312 -8.82 6.31 29.44
CA ARG A 312 -10.06 5.59 29.20
C ARG A 312 -10.48 4.80 30.45
N ASP A 313 -11.77 4.83 30.78
CA ASP A 313 -12.32 3.96 31.81
C ASP A 313 -12.27 2.51 31.30
N LEU A 314 -11.28 1.75 31.76
CA LEU A 314 -11.24 0.31 31.52
C LEU A 314 -12.22 -0.34 32.49
N GLU A 315 -13.21 -1.10 31.98
CA GLU A 315 -14.11 -1.88 32.83
C GLU A 315 -13.29 -2.79 33.78
N GLU A 316 -13.72 -2.91 35.03
CA GLU A 316 -13.01 -3.62 36.12
C GLU A 316 -12.87 -5.15 35.93
N ASN A 317 -13.09 -5.70 34.72
CA ASN A 317 -12.86 -7.12 34.42
C ASN A 317 -11.43 -7.33 33.87
N PRO A 318 -10.46 -7.75 34.70
CA PRO A 318 -9.03 -7.75 34.36
C PRO A 318 -8.58 -9.05 33.68
N SER A 319 -9.53 -9.91 33.26
CA SER A 319 -9.19 -11.29 32.85
C SER A 319 -8.51 -11.38 31.48
N ASP A 320 -8.61 -10.35 30.63
CA ASP A 320 -7.89 -10.28 29.37
C ASP A 320 -7.19 -8.92 29.24
N VAL A 321 -5.86 -8.89 29.44
CA VAL A 321 -5.05 -7.73 29.06
C VAL A 321 -5.15 -7.59 27.56
N ILE A 322 -5.81 -6.52 27.09
CA ILE A 322 -5.94 -6.21 25.67
C ILE A 322 -4.80 -5.25 25.29
N ILE A 323 -4.00 -5.65 24.30
CA ILE A 323 -3.07 -4.78 23.58
C ILE A 323 -3.75 -4.41 22.25
N ALA A 324 -4.12 -3.13 22.08
CA ALA A 324 -4.87 -2.65 20.92
C ALA A 324 -4.24 -1.43 20.22
N ASP A 325 -3.26 -0.78 20.84
CA ASP A 325 -2.52 0.35 20.25
C ASP A 325 -1.04 0.32 20.66
N VAL A 326 -0.19 1.13 20.02
CA VAL A 326 1.21 1.32 20.40
C VAL A 326 1.35 1.81 21.84
N PHE A 327 0.33 2.52 22.34
CA PHE A 327 0.27 3.02 23.71
C PHE A 327 -0.01 1.91 24.76
N ASP A 328 -0.37 0.70 24.33
CA ASP A 328 -0.45 -0.45 25.24
C ASP A 328 0.89 -1.19 25.37
N GLY A 329 1.87 -0.91 24.51
CA GLY A 329 3.19 -1.52 24.53
C GLY A 329 3.96 -1.23 25.82
N ALA A 330 4.70 -2.23 26.30
CA ALA A 330 5.49 -2.13 27.53
C ALA A 330 6.51 -0.99 27.48
N THR A 331 7.10 -0.75 26.31
CA THR A 331 8.09 0.32 26.13
C THR A 331 7.47 1.70 26.29
N TYR A 332 6.33 1.98 25.65
CA TYR A 332 5.62 3.24 25.87
C TYR A 332 5.22 3.41 27.34
N LYS A 333 4.64 2.38 27.96
CA LYS A 333 4.23 2.41 29.37
C LYS A 333 5.39 2.71 30.31
N SER A 334 6.60 2.22 30.00
CA SER A 334 7.80 2.45 30.82
C SER A 334 8.23 3.92 30.86
N ILE A 335 7.98 4.68 29.78
CA ILE A 335 8.38 6.09 29.65
C ILE A 335 7.23 7.09 29.74
N LYS A 336 5.97 6.64 29.72
CA LYS A 336 4.77 7.49 29.74
C LYS A 336 4.83 8.57 30.83
N ASN A 337 5.08 8.17 32.07
CA ASN A 337 5.04 9.08 33.22
C ASN A 337 6.24 10.03 33.30
N THR A 338 7.30 9.79 32.54
CA THR A 338 8.52 10.62 32.53
C THR A 338 8.61 11.52 31.29
N HIS A 339 8.12 11.06 30.15
CA HIS A 339 8.22 11.77 28.87
C HIS A 339 6.89 12.40 28.42
N PHE A 340 5.75 11.74 28.66
CA PHE A 340 4.43 12.19 28.20
C PHE A 340 3.62 12.78 29.35
N THR A 341 4.08 13.93 29.84
CA THR A 341 3.55 14.61 31.04
C THR A 341 2.46 15.63 30.74
N ASN A 342 2.30 16.03 29.48
CA ASN A 342 1.27 16.93 28.98
C ASN A 342 0.27 16.15 28.11
N ASP A 343 -0.99 16.59 28.04
CA ASP A 343 -2.02 15.95 27.21
C ASP A 343 -1.72 16.01 25.70
N LEU A 344 -1.04 17.07 25.25
CA LEU A 344 -0.65 17.31 23.86
C LEU A 344 0.78 16.85 23.53
N ASP A 345 1.47 16.14 24.43
CA ASP A 345 2.75 15.51 24.07
C ASP A 345 2.54 14.49 22.93
N ILE A 346 3.38 14.60 21.90
CA ILE A 346 3.23 13.91 20.62
C ILE A 346 4.19 12.73 20.53
N ALA A 347 3.67 11.54 20.23
CA ALA A 347 4.43 10.36 19.87
C ALA A 347 4.53 10.22 18.35
N VAL A 348 5.73 9.92 17.84
CA VAL A 348 5.97 9.74 16.39
C VAL A 348 6.73 8.46 16.04
N ALA A 349 6.54 8.00 14.81
CA ALA A 349 7.38 7.02 14.14
C ALA A 349 8.15 7.69 12.99
N ILE A 350 9.40 7.30 12.80
CA ILE A 350 10.20 7.70 11.63
C ILE A 350 10.50 6.45 10.81
N MET A 351 10.23 6.50 9.51
CA MET A 351 10.46 5.38 8.61
C MET A 351 11.32 5.81 7.42
N ASN A 352 12.22 4.94 6.97
CA ASN A 352 12.98 5.15 5.72
C ASN A 352 12.75 4.00 4.75
N ASP A 353 12.84 4.31 3.47
CA ASP A 353 12.84 3.31 2.41
C ASP A 353 13.48 3.86 1.13
N GLY A 354 14.08 2.96 0.36
CA GLY A 354 14.74 3.24 -0.91
C GLY A 354 13.85 2.93 -2.11
N PHE A 355 13.68 3.86 -3.05
CA PHE A 355 12.85 3.66 -4.24
C PHE A 355 13.52 4.13 -5.53
N VAL A 356 13.09 3.53 -6.64
CA VAL A 356 13.52 3.87 -8.00
C VAL A 356 12.31 4.31 -8.83
N VAL A 357 12.46 5.37 -9.62
CA VAL A 357 11.36 5.92 -10.44
C VAL A 357 11.19 5.17 -11.76
N GLU A 358 12.23 4.52 -12.26
CA GLU A 358 12.20 3.76 -13.52
C GLU A 358 12.71 2.34 -13.28
N LYS A 359 12.07 1.34 -13.92
CA LYS A 359 12.45 -0.10 -13.81
C LYS A 359 13.90 -0.41 -14.22
N ARG A 360 14.57 0.50 -14.92
CA ARG A 360 16.02 0.44 -15.28
C ARG A 360 16.78 1.69 -14.84
N GLY A 361 16.27 2.43 -13.86
CA GLY A 361 16.82 3.71 -13.42
C GLY A 361 18.15 3.57 -12.70
N ASP A 362 19.10 4.46 -12.98
CA ASP A 362 20.41 4.54 -12.31
C ASP A 362 20.38 5.32 -10.99
N ARG A 363 19.19 5.64 -10.47
CA ARG A 363 18.99 6.49 -9.29
C ARG A 363 18.11 5.83 -8.24
N LEU A 364 18.74 5.54 -7.11
CA LEU A 364 18.06 5.18 -5.87
C LEU A 364 17.80 6.45 -5.06
N PHE A 365 16.53 6.76 -4.82
CA PHE A 365 16.10 7.77 -3.86
C PHE A 365 15.86 7.10 -2.51
N THR A 366 16.00 7.85 -1.42
CA THR A 366 15.56 7.42 -0.09
C THR A 366 14.58 8.45 0.43
N ILE A 367 13.41 8.02 0.90
CA ILE A 367 12.40 8.89 1.50
C ILE A 367 12.40 8.72 3.01
N ILE A 368 12.25 9.82 3.75
CA ILE A 368 12.00 9.81 5.19
C ILE A 368 10.53 10.16 5.43
N HIS A 369 9.80 9.25 6.06
CA HIS A 369 8.38 9.35 6.36
C HIS A 369 8.16 9.46 7.87
N LEU A 370 7.26 10.34 8.29
CA LEU A 370 6.90 10.59 9.69
C LEU A 370 5.42 10.23 9.89
N MET A 371 5.16 9.39 10.89
CA MET A 371 3.82 9.04 11.34
C MET A 371 3.58 9.63 12.72
N VAL A 372 2.40 10.22 12.94
CA VAL A 372 1.98 10.75 14.25
C VAL A 372 1.03 9.76 14.90
N PHE A 373 1.44 9.17 16.03
CA PHE A 373 0.62 8.18 16.75
C PHE A 373 -0.53 8.80 17.54
N ASN A 374 -0.49 10.11 17.78
CA ASN A 374 -1.54 10.84 18.47
C ASN A 374 -2.86 10.95 17.70
N TYR A 375 -2.99 10.36 16.51
CA TYR A 375 -4.28 10.21 15.84
C TYR A 375 -4.91 8.84 16.13
N ASP A 376 -6.23 8.75 15.97
CA ASP A 376 -6.92 7.46 15.94
C ASP A 376 -6.31 6.53 14.86
N PRO A 377 -6.08 5.23 15.13
CA PRO A 377 -5.51 4.28 14.17
C PRO A 377 -6.17 4.27 12.79
N HIS A 378 -7.49 4.50 12.71
CA HIS A 378 -8.23 4.56 11.45
C HIS A 378 -7.93 5.81 10.61
N LYS A 379 -7.27 6.82 11.20
CA LYS A 379 -6.85 8.06 10.52
C LYS A 379 -5.36 8.07 10.17
N ARG A 380 -4.48 7.49 11.02
CA ARG A 380 -3.00 7.54 10.88
C ARG A 380 -2.47 7.24 9.48
N TYR A 381 -3.12 6.32 8.77
CA TYR A 381 -2.69 5.81 7.46
C TYR A 381 -3.28 6.53 6.25
N LYS A 382 -4.22 7.47 6.47
CA LYS A 382 -4.79 8.28 5.39
C LYS A 382 -3.76 9.30 4.91
N GLU A 383 -3.77 9.58 3.61
CA GLU A 383 -2.76 10.41 2.94
C GLU A 383 -2.61 11.79 3.60
N GLU A 384 -3.73 12.39 3.99
CA GLU A 384 -3.75 13.71 4.62
C GLU A 384 -3.16 13.75 6.04
N TYR A 385 -3.00 12.58 6.69
CA TYR A 385 -2.39 12.43 8.02
C TYR A 385 -0.92 11.97 7.98
N THR A 386 -0.41 11.65 6.79
CA THR A 386 0.99 11.24 6.59
C THR A 386 1.89 12.42 6.23
N HIS A 387 3.15 12.36 6.69
CA HIS A 387 4.11 13.45 6.58
C HIS A 387 5.45 12.99 6.00
N GLU A 388 5.81 13.42 4.79
CA GLU A 388 7.13 13.17 4.23
C GLU A 388 8.10 14.32 4.57
N LEU A 389 9.22 13.98 5.23
CA LEU A 389 10.18 14.99 5.69
C LEU A 389 11.15 15.40 4.59
N CYS A 390 11.72 14.42 3.87
CA CYS A 390 12.67 14.70 2.80
C CYS A 390 12.85 13.50 1.86
N ILE A 391 13.47 13.76 0.71
CA ILE A 391 13.97 12.73 -0.21
C ILE A 391 15.45 12.99 -0.47
N PHE A 392 16.29 12.02 -0.15
CA PHE A 392 17.74 12.13 -0.32
C PHE A 392 18.11 12.28 -1.81
N PRO A 393 18.84 13.33 -2.19
CA PRO A 393 19.26 13.54 -3.56
C PRO A 393 20.49 12.69 -3.86
N GLY A 394 20.38 11.71 -4.75
CA GLY A 394 21.52 10.87 -5.12
C GLY A 394 21.27 10.00 -6.34
N LYS A 395 22.35 9.49 -6.94
CA LYS A 395 22.26 8.34 -7.87
C LYS A 395 22.31 7.02 -7.11
N LYS A 396 23.01 6.99 -5.99
CA LYS A 396 23.19 5.82 -5.14
C LYS A 396 22.80 6.18 -3.70
N LYS A 397 22.69 5.15 -2.87
CA LYS A 397 22.55 5.31 -1.42
C LYS A 397 23.66 6.25 -0.87
N PRO A 398 23.34 7.14 0.07
CA PRO A 398 24.36 7.98 0.72
C PRO A 398 25.51 7.16 1.28
N LYS A 399 26.73 7.69 1.19
CA LYS A 399 27.91 7.08 1.81
C LYS A 399 27.98 7.43 3.30
N SER A 400 27.59 8.65 3.68
CA SER A 400 27.35 9.04 5.06
C SER A 400 25.85 9.25 5.24
N PHE A 401 25.11 8.18 5.52
CA PHE A 401 23.69 8.26 5.83
C PHE A 401 23.43 9.09 7.11
N ASP A 402 24.33 9.00 8.09
CA ASP A 402 24.23 9.71 9.36
C ASP A 402 24.26 11.22 9.20
N SER A 403 25.06 11.75 8.26
CA SER A 403 25.06 13.21 7.96
C SER A 403 23.68 13.73 7.53
N PHE A 404 22.86 12.91 6.87
CA PHE A 404 21.52 13.32 6.44
C PHE A 404 20.50 13.21 7.56
N ILE A 405 20.56 12.14 8.36
CA ILE A 405 19.56 11.95 9.42
C ILE A 405 19.89 12.76 10.68
N SER A 406 21.15 13.09 10.93
CA SER A 406 21.57 13.84 12.13
C SER A 406 20.80 15.15 12.28
N ILE A 407 20.51 15.88 11.19
CA ILE A 407 19.71 17.12 11.25
C ILE A 407 18.24 16.88 11.66
N ILE A 408 17.65 15.74 11.30
CA ILE A 408 16.28 15.37 11.65
C ILE A 408 16.23 14.89 13.11
N LEU A 409 17.19 14.06 13.52
CA LEU A 409 17.27 13.57 14.89
C LEU A 409 17.70 14.66 15.87
N ALA A 410 18.51 15.64 15.44
CA ALA A 410 18.85 16.81 16.24
C ALA A 410 17.61 17.63 16.58
N GLU A 411 16.74 17.91 15.60
CA GLU A 411 15.47 18.58 15.84
C GLU A 411 14.60 17.78 16.83
N LEU A 412 14.47 16.47 16.64
CA LEU A 412 13.71 15.61 17.55
C LEU A 412 14.30 15.55 18.97
N GLN A 413 15.63 15.54 19.10
CA GLN A 413 16.29 15.56 20.40
C GLN A 413 15.98 16.87 21.14
N TRP A 414 16.01 17.99 20.43
CA TRP A 414 15.63 19.29 21.00
C TRP A 414 14.15 19.33 21.41
N LEU A 415 13.24 18.89 20.52
CA LEU A 415 11.79 18.87 20.78
C LEU A 415 11.38 17.88 21.89
N SER A 416 12.14 16.82 22.12
CA SER A 416 11.89 15.87 23.22
C SER A 416 12.50 16.33 24.55
N THR A 417 13.69 16.94 24.51
CA THR A 417 14.43 17.38 25.70
C THR A 417 13.83 18.68 26.27
N TYR A 418 13.80 19.73 25.45
CA TYR A 418 13.41 21.08 25.88
C TYR A 418 11.95 21.41 25.55
N GLY A 419 11.38 20.74 24.54
CA GLY A 419 9.99 20.97 24.13
C GLY A 419 9.83 22.17 23.19
N MET A 420 8.57 22.52 22.95
CA MET A 420 8.19 23.64 22.11
C MET A 420 7.04 24.43 22.73
N VAL A 421 6.99 25.73 22.40
CA VAL A 421 5.92 26.65 22.75
C VAL A 421 5.27 27.13 21.46
N VAL A 422 3.96 26.95 21.33
CA VAL A 422 3.18 27.39 20.17
C VAL A 422 2.25 28.50 20.60
N GLU A 423 2.47 29.72 20.12
CA GLU A 423 1.50 30.81 20.31
C GLU A 423 0.35 30.65 19.34
N THR A 424 -0.84 30.48 19.89
CA THR A 424 -2.08 30.34 19.12
C THR A 424 -2.96 31.58 19.27
N ASN A 425 -3.80 31.84 18.28
CA ASN A 425 -4.76 32.95 18.35
C ASN A 425 -5.88 32.70 19.36
N ASP A 426 -6.26 31.45 19.53
CA ASP A 426 -7.49 31.07 20.22
C ASP A 426 -7.25 30.57 21.66
N ALA A 427 -6.15 29.85 21.89
CA ALA A 427 -5.83 29.23 23.19
C ALA A 427 -4.60 29.86 23.89
N GLY A 428 -3.94 30.85 23.28
CA GLY A 428 -2.70 31.42 23.78
C GLY A 428 -1.50 30.45 23.63
N PRO A 429 -0.47 30.56 24.50
CA PRO A 429 0.72 29.71 24.41
C PRO A 429 0.43 28.27 24.84
N ILE A 430 0.73 27.31 23.97
CA ILE A 430 0.63 25.88 24.22
C ILE A 430 2.03 25.29 24.33
N ARG A 431 2.31 24.58 25.42
CA ARG A 431 3.58 23.88 25.64
C ARG A 431 3.40 22.39 25.44
N LEU A 432 4.33 21.77 24.72
CA LEU A 432 4.32 20.33 24.46
C LEU A 432 5.73 19.82 24.09
N LYS A 433 5.88 18.50 24.06
CA LYS A 433 7.07 17.80 23.59
C LYS A 433 6.73 16.82 22.46
N VAL A 434 7.75 16.45 21.67
CA VAL A 434 7.63 15.47 20.59
C VAL A 434 8.64 14.35 20.82
N HIS A 435 8.16 13.11 20.94
CA HIS A 435 8.95 11.94 21.29
C HIS A 435 8.89 10.87 20.19
N PRO A 436 10.04 10.45 19.62
CA PRO A 436 10.09 9.28 18.77
C PRO A 436 9.95 8.00 19.58
N LEU A 437 9.05 7.11 19.18
CA LEU A 437 8.86 5.78 19.78
C LEU A 437 9.39 4.65 18.90
N ILE A 438 9.25 4.79 17.58
CA ILE A 438 9.60 3.73 16.61
C ILE A 438 10.44 4.34 15.49
N CYS A 439 11.52 3.65 15.13
CA CYS A 439 12.23 3.82 13.88
C CYS A 439 12.07 2.55 13.02
N GLY A 440 11.40 2.70 11.88
CA GLY A 440 10.98 1.61 11.00
C GLY A 440 11.55 1.72 9.59
N GLY A 441 11.22 0.74 8.76
CA GLY A 441 11.66 0.63 7.38
C GLY A 441 11.77 -0.84 6.96
N ASP A 442 12.16 -1.07 5.72
CA ASP A 442 12.52 -2.41 5.27
C ASP A 442 13.77 -2.92 6.03
N THR A 443 14.08 -4.21 5.89
CA THR A 443 15.19 -4.81 6.66
C THR A 443 16.53 -4.09 6.42
N PRO A 444 16.98 -3.84 5.17
CA PRO A 444 18.14 -2.99 4.89
C PRO A 444 18.09 -1.60 5.52
N ALA A 445 16.95 -0.92 5.47
CA ALA A 445 16.80 0.44 5.95
C ALA A 445 16.88 0.52 7.49
N VAL A 446 16.39 -0.51 8.19
CA VAL A 446 16.55 -0.64 9.66
C VAL A 446 18.00 -0.90 10.08
N PHE A 447 18.83 -1.52 9.23
CA PHE A 447 20.27 -1.64 9.53
C PHE A 447 21.01 -0.30 9.43
N ASP A 448 20.53 0.63 8.59
CA ASP A 448 21.09 1.99 8.57
C ASP A 448 20.82 2.72 9.90
N TRP A 449 19.64 2.51 10.49
CA TRP A 449 19.28 3.06 11.81
C TRP A 449 20.07 2.43 12.93
N SER A 450 19.97 1.11 13.04
CA SER A 450 20.43 0.34 14.20
C SER A 450 21.94 0.21 14.28
N LYS A 451 22.64 0.41 13.16
CA LYS A 451 24.06 0.09 12.99
C LYS A 451 24.41 -1.36 13.31
N CYS A 452 23.42 -2.26 13.40
CA CYS A 452 23.69 -3.68 13.44
C CYS A 452 24.34 -4.11 12.12
N ALA A 453 25.18 -5.14 12.19
CA ALA A 453 25.71 -5.81 11.03
C ALA A 453 24.56 -6.39 10.19
N HIS A 454 24.77 -6.43 8.88
CA HIS A 454 23.76 -6.87 7.92
C HIS A 454 23.14 -8.22 8.31
N HIS A 455 21.89 -8.49 7.92
CA HIS A 455 21.16 -9.72 8.28
C HIS A 455 21.86 -11.03 7.92
N ALA A 456 22.82 -10.98 6.98
CA ALA A 456 23.64 -12.11 6.56
C ALA A 456 24.97 -12.22 7.32
N SER A 457 25.18 -11.45 8.39
CA SER A 457 26.34 -11.54 9.27
C SER A 457 26.16 -12.65 10.32
N GLU A 458 27.24 -13.05 10.98
CA GLU A 458 27.21 -14.09 12.02
C GLU A 458 26.26 -13.76 13.18
N TYR A 459 26.08 -12.47 13.50
CA TYR A 459 25.08 -11.99 14.48
C TYR A 459 24.08 -11.03 13.82
N GLY A 460 23.49 -11.47 12.70
CA GLY A 460 22.61 -10.64 11.86
C GLY A 460 21.22 -10.33 12.42
N CYS A 461 20.83 -10.89 13.56
CA CYS A 461 19.57 -10.52 14.22
C CYS A 461 19.76 -9.26 15.08
N ARG A 462 18.91 -8.26 14.85
CA ARG A 462 18.87 -7.00 15.61
C ARG A 462 18.20 -7.12 16.98
N TRP A 463 17.43 -8.16 17.24
CA TRP A 463 16.72 -8.31 18.52
C TRP A 463 17.37 -9.32 19.46
N CYS A 464 18.12 -10.29 18.95
CA CYS A 464 18.80 -11.30 19.79
C CYS A 464 20.20 -11.64 19.31
N LEU A 465 20.99 -12.24 20.20
CA LEU A 465 22.36 -12.71 19.97
C LEU A 465 22.38 -14.13 19.38
N SER A 466 21.52 -14.40 18.40
CA SER A 466 21.58 -15.68 17.69
C SER A 466 22.77 -15.71 16.75
N ARG A 467 23.55 -16.79 16.83
CA ARG A 467 24.65 -17.05 15.92
C ARG A 467 24.14 -17.71 14.63
N GLY A 468 24.45 -17.10 13.51
CA GLY A 468 24.17 -17.60 12.17
C GLY A 468 25.07 -18.78 11.80
N MET A 469 24.57 -19.63 10.92
CA MET A 469 25.27 -20.83 10.45
C MET A 469 25.19 -20.92 8.92
N HIS A 470 26.22 -21.50 8.32
CA HIS A 470 26.24 -21.82 6.88
C HIS A 470 25.62 -23.19 6.62
N PRO A 471 24.90 -23.39 5.50
CA PRO A 471 24.45 -24.70 5.07
C PRO A 471 25.63 -25.51 4.52
N ASP A 472 25.54 -26.84 4.58
CA ASP A 472 26.65 -27.74 4.24
C ASP A 472 27.20 -27.55 2.82
N ASN A 473 26.36 -27.11 1.88
CA ASN A 473 26.67 -26.99 0.46
C ASN A 473 26.87 -25.54 -0.03
N ARG A 474 26.76 -24.52 0.84
CA ARG A 474 26.94 -23.11 0.43
C ARG A 474 27.74 -22.34 1.48
N SER A 475 28.83 -21.74 1.04
CA SER A 475 29.67 -20.86 1.87
C SER A 475 29.12 -19.42 2.00
N HIS A 476 27.99 -19.11 1.35
CA HIS A 476 27.41 -17.77 1.31
C HIS A 476 26.05 -17.73 2.00
N GLY A 477 25.82 -16.66 2.78
CA GLY A 477 24.60 -16.44 3.56
C GLY A 477 24.63 -17.10 4.94
N MET A 478 23.92 -16.48 5.89
CA MET A 478 23.79 -16.95 7.28
C MET A 478 22.34 -17.29 7.59
N TYR A 479 22.15 -18.41 8.29
CA TYR A 479 20.84 -18.96 8.65
C TYR A 479 20.75 -19.20 10.16
N PHE A 480 19.56 -18.99 10.73
CA PHE A 480 19.36 -18.83 12.16
C PHE A 480 18.26 -19.78 12.69
N PRO A 481 18.55 -21.09 12.83
CA PRO A 481 17.55 -22.06 13.28
C PRO A 481 17.26 -21.99 14.78
N ASN A 482 18.12 -21.32 15.55
CA ASN A 482 18.01 -21.23 17.00
C ASN A 482 17.73 -19.78 17.41
N ALA A 483 17.04 -19.59 18.54
CA ALA A 483 16.93 -18.29 19.17
C ALA A 483 18.14 -18.05 20.10
N GLY A 484 18.62 -16.81 20.14
CA GLY A 484 19.63 -16.35 21.11
C GLY A 484 18.99 -15.60 22.27
N SER A 485 19.80 -15.16 23.23
CA SER A 485 19.35 -14.21 24.26
C SER A 485 18.99 -12.86 23.61
N MET A 486 17.96 -12.20 24.11
CA MET A 486 17.58 -10.86 23.64
C MET A 486 18.73 -9.88 23.86
N ARG A 487 18.93 -8.97 22.90
CA ARG A 487 19.82 -7.83 23.05
C ARG A 487 19.19 -6.83 24.04
N THR A 488 20.04 -6.10 24.73
CA THR A 488 19.69 -5.06 25.69
C THR A 488 20.03 -3.68 25.13
N ASN A 489 19.54 -2.61 25.78
CA ASN A 489 19.95 -1.26 25.44
C ASN A 489 21.47 -1.06 25.62
N GLU A 490 22.05 -1.65 26.68
CA GLU A 490 23.51 -1.61 26.91
C GLU A 490 24.32 -2.23 25.76
N ASP A 491 23.81 -3.27 25.09
CA ASP A 491 24.47 -3.86 23.92
C ASP A 491 24.57 -2.86 22.76
N TYR A 492 23.54 -2.02 22.60
CA TYR A 492 23.51 -0.97 21.59
C TYR A 492 24.36 0.23 21.96
N GLU A 493 24.48 0.55 23.24
CA GLU A 493 25.38 1.60 23.75
C GLU A 493 26.85 1.21 23.55
N ARG A 494 27.21 -0.05 23.85
CA ARG A 494 28.57 -0.57 23.67
C ARG A 494 28.92 -0.85 22.22
N ALA A 495 27.93 -1.27 21.42
CA ALA A 495 28.04 -1.54 19.99
C ALA A 495 29.26 -2.40 19.60
N GLU A 496 29.48 -3.51 20.32
CA GLU A 496 30.65 -4.37 20.13
C GLU A 496 30.65 -5.06 18.74
N SER A 497 31.71 -4.85 17.96
CA SER A 497 31.77 -5.33 16.57
C SER A 497 31.73 -6.86 16.43
N ASN A 498 32.33 -7.59 17.38
CA ASN A 498 32.25 -9.05 17.47
C ASN A 498 30.84 -9.59 17.76
N LEU A 499 29.91 -8.74 18.23
CA LEU A 499 28.51 -9.07 18.44
C LEU A 499 27.60 -8.54 17.32
N GLY A 500 28.18 -8.18 16.17
CA GLY A 500 27.44 -7.77 14.98
C GLY A 500 26.96 -6.33 15.03
N PHE A 501 27.83 -5.40 15.41
CA PHE A 501 27.60 -3.96 15.28
C PHE A 501 28.66 -3.31 14.37
N ASN A 502 28.25 -2.32 13.60
CA ASN A 502 29.08 -1.51 12.69
C ASN A 502 29.35 -0.10 13.24
N GLY A 503 28.87 0.20 14.45
CA GLY A 503 28.99 1.50 15.10
C GLY A 503 27.83 1.76 16.06
N VAL A 504 27.87 2.90 16.74
CA VAL A 504 26.81 3.34 17.67
C VAL A 504 25.68 4.01 16.89
N SER A 505 24.44 3.64 17.15
CA SER A 505 23.26 4.28 16.54
C SER A 505 23.06 5.70 17.07
N LEU A 506 22.74 6.65 16.19
CA LEU A 506 22.32 8.00 16.59
C LEU A 506 21.01 7.99 17.41
N PHE A 507 20.18 6.96 17.26
CA PHE A 507 18.93 6.83 18.02
C PHE A 507 19.15 6.60 19.51
N ASN A 508 20.31 6.08 19.92
CA ASN A 508 20.65 5.86 21.33
C ASN A 508 20.73 7.17 22.13
N GLN A 509 20.87 8.32 21.46
CA GLN A 509 20.86 9.63 22.11
C GLN A 509 19.44 10.11 22.47
N LEU A 510 18.40 9.49 21.90
CA LEU A 510 16.99 9.85 22.10
C LEU A 510 16.42 9.02 23.26
N SER A 511 16.16 9.64 24.41
CA SER A 511 15.75 8.93 25.64
C SER A 511 14.40 8.18 25.53
N SER A 512 13.58 8.50 24.54
CA SER A 512 12.31 7.81 24.26
C SER A 512 12.44 6.63 23.28
N CYS A 513 13.56 6.49 22.55
CA CYS A 513 13.81 5.35 21.66
C CYS A 513 14.64 4.31 22.41
N ILE A 514 13.98 3.28 22.95
CA ILE A 514 14.65 2.23 23.70
C ILE A 514 15.01 1.09 22.75
N ALA A 515 16.31 0.88 22.52
CA ALA A 515 16.82 -0.24 21.76
C ALA A 515 16.80 -1.55 22.59
N PRO A 516 16.59 -2.72 21.95
CA PRO A 516 16.41 -2.94 20.51
C PRO A 516 14.98 -2.73 19.99
N GLN A 517 13.98 -2.61 20.85
CA GLN A 517 12.57 -2.66 20.46
C GLN A 517 12.08 -1.44 19.68
N CYS A 518 12.73 -0.27 19.81
CA CYS A 518 12.38 0.89 18.99
C CYS A 518 12.70 0.68 17.50
N PHE A 519 13.57 -0.29 17.15
CA PHE A 519 13.76 -0.76 15.77
C PHE A 519 12.62 -1.71 15.38
N GLY A 520 11.56 -1.13 14.84
CA GLY A 520 10.26 -1.78 14.66
C GLY A 520 10.27 -3.05 13.82
N PHE A 521 9.26 -3.89 14.04
CA PHE A 521 8.96 -5.08 13.23
C PHE A 521 8.03 -4.71 12.08
N GLU A 522 8.55 -4.61 10.85
CA GLU A 522 7.74 -4.20 9.70
C GLU A 522 7.03 -5.41 9.07
N GLU A 523 5.69 -5.37 9.08
CA GLU A 523 4.84 -6.49 8.66
C GLU A 523 4.97 -6.84 7.16
N MET A 524 5.08 -5.84 6.28
CA MET A 524 4.87 -6.03 4.85
C MET A 524 6.11 -6.66 4.22
N HIS A 525 7.29 -6.20 4.59
CA HIS A 525 8.56 -6.73 4.11
C HIS A 525 8.93 -8.02 4.83
N THR A 526 8.60 -8.16 6.12
CA THR A 526 8.98 -9.36 6.89
C THR A 526 7.99 -10.50 6.67
N LEU A 527 6.69 -10.29 6.94
CA LEU A 527 5.69 -11.36 6.84
C LEU A 527 5.26 -11.60 5.41
N ALA A 528 4.97 -10.55 4.64
CA ALA A 528 4.49 -10.75 3.28
C ALA A 528 5.62 -11.07 2.29
N ARG A 529 6.54 -10.13 2.08
CA ARG A 529 7.64 -10.32 1.12
C ARG A 529 8.66 -11.33 1.61
N GLY A 530 8.99 -11.37 2.90
CA GLY A 530 9.93 -12.33 3.48
C GLY A 530 9.32 -13.73 3.56
N VAL A 531 8.50 -13.97 4.58
CA VAL A 531 7.92 -15.29 4.91
C VAL A 531 7.02 -15.81 3.80
N GLY A 532 6.11 -14.98 3.28
CA GLY A 532 5.17 -15.37 2.23
C GLY A 532 5.86 -15.79 0.92
N SER A 533 6.89 -15.06 0.50
CA SER A 533 7.64 -15.45 -0.72
C SER A 533 8.52 -16.68 -0.49
N GLU A 534 9.16 -16.81 0.68
CA GLU A 534 9.97 -17.98 0.99
C GLU A 534 9.13 -19.25 1.05
N LEU A 535 7.97 -19.22 1.72
CA LEU A 535 7.07 -20.37 1.75
C LEU A 535 6.59 -20.74 0.34
N PHE A 536 6.26 -19.74 -0.48
CA PHE A 536 5.89 -19.98 -1.88
C PHE A 536 7.03 -20.67 -2.64
N GLU A 537 8.27 -20.19 -2.50
CA GLU A 537 9.44 -20.82 -3.14
C GLU A 537 9.67 -22.27 -2.67
N MET A 538 9.42 -22.57 -1.38
CA MET A 538 9.50 -23.93 -0.83
C MET A 538 8.44 -24.85 -1.44
N LEU A 539 7.24 -24.34 -1.70
CA LEU A 539 6.15 -25.09 -2.33
C LEU A 539 6.31 -25.24 -3.85
N THR A 540 7.11 -24.38 -4.48
CA THR A 540 7.27 -24.34 -5.94
C THR A 540 8.66 -24.75 -6.42
N VAL A 541 9.39 -25.56 -5.65
CA VAL A 541 10.75 -26.00 -6.01
C VAL A 541 10.82 -26.69 -7.37
N ASP A 542 9.74 -27.33 -7.82
CA ASP A 542 9.69 -28.04 -9.11
C ASP A 542 9.46 -27.11 -10.33
N LEU A 543 9.19 -25.82 -10.13
CA LEU A 543 9.10 -24.84 -11.23
C LEU A 543 10.48 -24.51 -11.80
N SER A 544 11.51 -24.51 -10.94
CA SER A 544 12.89 -24.19 -11.30
C SER A 544 13.81 -25.31 -10.82
N PRO A 545 14.14 -26.29 -11.68
CA PRO A 545 14.99 -27.43 -11.32
C PRO A 545 16.37 -27.03 -10.78
N ASN A 546 16.84 -25.82 -11.15
CA ASN A 546 18.10 -25.23 -10.70
C ASN A 546 17.99 -24.65 -9.27
N ASN A 547 16.78 -24.40 -8.76
CA ASN A 547 16.57 -23.93 -7.41
C ASN A 547 16.68 -25.10 -6.41
N THR A 548 17.91 -25.39 -6.01
CA THR A 548 18.23 -26.52 -5.13
C THR A 548 18.29 -26.15 -3.64
N LYS A 549 17.94 -24.90 -3.29
CA LYS A 549 18.32 -24.29 -1.99
C LYS A 549 17.70 -24.97 -0.77
N PHE A 550 16.51 -25.51 -0.90
CA PHE A 550 15.78 -26.10 0.23
C PHE A 550 15.98 -27.60 0.38
N PHE A 551 16.57 -28.26 -0.61
CA PHE A 551 16.86 -29.69 -0.50
C PHE A 551 18.08 -29.90 0.37
N TYR A 552 18.02 -30.91 1.23
CA TYR A 552 19.22 -31.38 1.91
C TYR A 552 20.23 -31.87 0.87
N THR A 553 21.52 -31.65 1.12
CA THR A 553 22.61 -32.08 0.24
C THR A 553 23.49 -33.06 0.99
N TYR A 554 23.61 -34.26 0.46
CA TYR A 554 24.46 -35.30 1.02
C TYR A 554 25.94 -34.97 0.81
N PRO A 555 26.87 -35.58 1.59
CA PRO A 555 28.30 -35.32 1.47
C PRO A 555 28.91 -35.60 0.08
N ASP A 556 28.26 -36.42 -0.74
CA ASP A 556 28.64 -36.70 -2.13
C ASP A 556 28.09 -35.68 -3.15
N GLY A 557 27.28 -34.72 -2.69
CA GLY A 557 26.65 -33.68 -3.52
C GLY A 557 25.25 -34.02 -4.03
N GLU A 558 24.73 -35.22 -3.74
CA GLU A 558 23.38 -35.61 -4.13
C GLU A 558 22.32 -34.82 -3.33
N LEU A 559 21.16 -34.57 -3.95
CA LEU A 559 20.07 -33.81 -3.35
C LEU A 559 18.94 -34.73 -2.89
N GLU A 560 18.48 -34.56 -1.66
CA GLU A 560 17.31 -35.27 -1.14
C GLU A 560 16.02 -34.74 -1.77
N ARG A 561 15.60 -35.34 -2.89
CA ARG A 561 14.38 -34.94 -3.60
C ARG A 561 13.18 -35.82 -3.26
N GLU A 562 13.41 -37.08 -2.89
CA GLU A 562 12.34 -38.07 -2.69
C GLU A 562 11.54 -37.77 -1.42
N ASN A 563 12.22 -37.39 -0.34
CA ASN A 563 11.62 -37.15 0.96
C ASN A 563 11.41 -35.65 1.27
N TYR A 564 11.51 -34.78 0.25
CA TYR A 564 11.25 -33.35 0.43
C TYR A 564 9.79 -33.10 0.87
N PRO A 565 9.54 -32.52 2.05
CA PRO A 565 8.20 -32.54 2.68
C PRO A 565 7.17 -31.65 1.99
N PHE A 566 7.63 -30.67 1.20
CA PHE A 566 6.77 -29.66 0.54
C PHE A 566 6.66 -29.85 -0.97
N PHE A 567 7.01 -31.03 -1.49
CA PHE A 567 7.05 -31.28 -2.93
C PHE A 567 5.65 -31.24 -3.55
N ILE A 568 5.47 -30.40 -4.57
CA ILE A 568 4.29 -30.38 -5.44
C ILE A 568 4.79 -30.47 -6.89
N PRO A 569 4.31 -31.45 -7.69
CA PRO A 569 4.73 -31.58 -9.08
C PRO A 569 4.41 -30.34 -9.93
N LYS A 570 5.32 -29.97 -10.83
CA LYS A 570 5.20 -28.82 -11.74
C LYS A 570 3.87 -28.77 -12.50
N GLN A 571 3.38 -29.91 -12.98
CA GLN A 571 2.10 -29.99 -13.67
C GLN A 571 0.95 -29.53 -12.78
N ARG A 572 0.95 -29.94 -11.50
CA ARG A 572 -0.07 -29.56 -10.54
C ARG A 572 0.04 -28.08 -10.15
N LEU A 573 1.25 -27.54 -10.08
CA LEU A 573 1.47 -26.11 -9.88
C LEU A 573 0.85 -25.26 -10.99
N PHE A 574 0.95 -25.68 -12.27
CA PHE A 574 0.28 -24.95 -13.35
C PHE A 574 -1.25 -24.98 -13.25
N GLU A 575 -1.83 -26.10 -12.80
CA GLU A 575 -3.27 -26.21 -12.54
C GLU A 575 -3.70 -25.27 -11.41
N ILE A 576 -2.91 -25.20 -10.33
CA ILE A 576 -3.09 -24.21 -9.25
C ILE A 576 -3.04 -22.79 -9.82
N GLY A 577 -2.03 -22.48 -10.64
CA GLY A 577 -1.88 -21.18 -11.29
C GLY A 577 -3.12 -20.74 -12.06
N LYS A 578 -3.69 -21.66 -12.85
CA LYS A 578 -4.94 -21.44 -13.58
C LYS A 578 -6.14 -21.24 -12.65
N ALA A 579 -6.24 -22.03 -11.58
CA ALA A 579 -7.33 -21.90 -10.61
C ALA A 579 -7.29 -20.56 -9.85
N ILE A 580 -6.10 -19.98 -9.62
CA ILE A 580 -5.96 -18.63 -9.06
C ILE A 580 -6.58 -17.59 -10.00
N GLU A 581 -6.31 -17.67 -11.30
CA GLU A 581 -6.88 -16.73 -12.27
C GLU A 581 -8.41 -16.90 -12.40
N ASP A 582 -8.91 -18.15 -12.44
CA ASP A 582 -10.35 -18.46 -12.44
C ASP A 582 -11.06 -17.93 -11.19
N THR A 583 -10.37 -17.95 -10.04
CA THR A 583 -10.84 -17.49 -8.73
C THR A 583 -11.04 -15.97 -8.67
N ARG A 584 -10.25 -15.21 -9.43
CA ARG A 584 -10.18 -13.74 -9.32
C ARG A 584 -11.53 -13.02 -9.38
N SER A 585 -12.45 -13.52 -10.20
CA SER A 585 -13.81 -12.96 -10.35
C SER A 585 -14.70 -13.10 -9.11
N TYR A 586 -14.33 -13.99 -8.18
CA TYR A 586 -15.02 -14.27 -6.92
C TYR A 586 -14.38 -13.60 -5.70
N ILE A 587 -13.31 -12.81 -5.89
CA ILE A 587 -12.62 -12.11 -4.81
C ILE A 587 -13.14 -10.66 -4.72
N PRO A 588 -13.53 -10.15 -3.54
CA PRO A 588 -13.95 -8.76 -3.39
C PRO A 588 -12.78 -7.78 -3.52
N VAL A 589 -13.08 -6.51 -3.79
CA VAL A 589 -12.07 -5.43 -3.85
C VAL A 589 -11.44 -5.10 -2.50
N ALA A 590 -12.00 -5.61 -1.40
CA ALA A 590 -11.44 -5.44 -0.07
C ALA A 590 -10.03 -6.06 0.09
N PHE A 591 -9.70 -7.09 -0.70
CA PHE A 591 -8.34 -7.65 -0.73
C PHE A 591 -7.39 -6.80 -1.57
N ASP A 592 -6.22 -6.47 -1.03
CA ASP A 592 -5.18 -5.65 -1.68
C ASP A 592 -4.50 -6.36 -2.88
N GLY A 593 -4.48 -7.69 -2.86
CA GLY A 593 -3.88 -8.54 -3.85
C GLY A 593 -4.60 -8.54 -5.20
N SER A 594 -3.80 -8.76 -6.24
CA SER A 594 -4.27 -8.83 -7.62
C SER A 594 -4.87 -10.18 -7.99
N PHE A 595 -4.53 -11.24 -7.26
CA PHE A 595 -4.91 -12.64 -7.52
C PHE A 595 -4.60 -13.07 -8.96
N LEU A 596 -3.42 -12.67 -9.45
CA LEU A 596 -2.88 -13.14 -10.71
C LEU A 596 -2.20 -14.49 -10.53
N ASN A 597 -2.07 -15.24 -11.62
CA ASN A 597 -1.30 -16.49 -11.64
C ASN A 597 0.18 -16.27 -11.24
N LEU A 598 0.51 -16.46 -9.96
CA LEU A 598 1.88 -16.31 -9.42
C LEU A 598 2.83 -17.41 -9.87
N VAL A 599 2.31 -18.58 -10.27
CA VAL A 599 3.12 -19.71 -10.74
C VAL A 599 3.81 -19.36 -12.07
N GLU A 600 3.12 -18.62 -12.94
CA GLU A 600 3.71 -18.12 -14.19
C GLU A 600 4.40 -16.77 -14.02
N LYS A 601 3.94 -15.95 -13.07
CA LYS A 601 4.46 -14.61 -12.81
C LYS A 601 5.34 -14.58 -11.56
N LEU A 602 6.48 -15.24 -11.61
CA LEU A 602 7.44 -15.27 -10.49
C LEU A 602 8.11 -13.91 -10.24
N ARG A 603 8.32 -13.10 -11.30
CA ARG A 603 9.06 -11.83 -11.21
C ARG A 603 8.15 -10.62 -11.01
N GLY A 604 8.56 -9.71 -10.12
CA GLY A 604 7.88 -8.43 -9.89
C GLY A 604 6.55 -8.53 -9.14
N THR A 605 6.36 -9.58 -8.35
CA THR A 605 5.20 -9.77 -7.47
C THR A 605 5.30 -8.84 -6.27
N ARG A 606 4.20 -8.13 -5.95
CA ARG A 606 4.17 -7.15 -4.85
C ARG A 606 4.06 -7.87 -3.52
N SER A 607 4.51 -7.23 -2.44
CA SER A 607 4.42 -7.76 -1.08
C SER A 607 2.98 -8.14 -0.71
N VAL A 608 2.00 -7.27 -0.98
CA VAL A 608 0.57 -7.57 -0.73
C VAL A 608 0.04 -8.79 -1.50
N ASP A 609 0.58 -9.06 -2.70
CA ASP A 609 0.20 -10.25 -3.48
C ASP A 609 0.74 -11.53 -2.81
N TYR A 610 1.94 -11.50 -2.23
CA TYR A 610 2.46 -12.60 -1.41
C TYR A 610 1.70 -12.78 -0.11
N LEU A 611 1.25 -11.69 0.53
CA LEU A 611 0.48 -11.80 1.77
C LEU A 611 -0.85 -12.49 1.53
N ASP A 612 -1.59 -12.04 0.52
CA ASP A 612 -2.86 -12.65 0.16
C ASP A 612 -2.65 -14.10 -0.30
N ASN A 613 -1.58 -14.38 -1.03
CA ASN A 613 -1.23 -15.74 -1.39
C ASN A 613 -0.97 -16.62 -0.15
N LEU A 614 -0.16 -16.15 0.80
CA LEU A 614 0.14 -16.83 2.06
C LEU A 614 -1.12 -17.13 2.87
N LEU A 615 -1.97 -16.12 3.06
CA LEU A 615 -3.12 -16.21 3.95
C LEU A 615 -4.34 -16.89 3.33
N THR A 616 -4.44 -16.93 2.00
CA THR A 616 -5.67 -17.36 1.32
C THR A 616 -5.44 -18.46 0.29
N ILE A 617 -4.45 -18.32 -0.61
CA ILE A 617 -4.26 -19.25 -1.72
C ILE A 617 -3.48 -20.49 -1.30
N ILE A 618 -2.38 -20.34 -0.55
CA ILE A 618 -1.60 -21.46 -0.03
C ILE A 618 -2.48 -22.43 0.79
N PRO A 619 -3.23 -21.98 1.82
CA PRO A 619 -4.05 -22.89 2.62
C PRO A 619 -5.18 -23.55 1.83
N THR A 620 -5.62 -22.98 0.70
CA THR A 620 -6.78 -23.49 -0.06
C THR A 620 -6.42 -24.31 -1.29
N LEU A 621 -5.30 -24.02 -1.96
CA LEU A 621 -4.89 -24.66 -3.22
C LEU A 621 -3.55 -25.41 -3.14
N PHE A 622 -2.62 -25.02 -2.27
CA PHE A 622 -1.31 -25.69 -2.17
C PHE A 622 -1.30 -26.78 -1.09
N VAL A 623 -1.81 -26.47 0.11
CA VAL A 623 -1.86 -27.42 1.23
C VAL A 623 -2.58 -28.74 0.89
N PRO A 624 -3.72 -28.76 0.16
CA PRO A 624 -4.38 -30.01 -0.22
C PRO A 624 -3.49 -30.98 -1.02
N GLU A 625 -2.51 -30.43 -1.76
CA GLU A 625 -1.65 -31.16 -2.70
C GLU A 625 -0.41 -31.78 -2.02
N LEU A 626 -0.13 -31.43 -0.76
CA LEU A 626 0.99 -31.99 -0.03
C LEU A 626 0.72 -33.43 0.40
N ALA A 627 1.66 -34.35 0.18
CA ALA A 627 1.48 -35.75 0.56
C ALA A 627 1.43 -35.97 2.09
N SER A 628 2.23 -35.22 2.85
CA SER A 628 2.39 -35.39 4.29
C SER A 628 1.34 -34.62 5.10
N PRO A 629 0.49 -35.29 5.92
CA PRO A 629 -0.44 -34.60 6.82
C PRO A 629 0.25 -33.68 7.83
N GLN A 630 1.47 -34.04 8.27
CA GLN A 630 2.27 -33.22 9.18
C GLN A 630 2.77 -31.94 8.49
N ALA A 631 3.18 -32.03 7.22
CA ALA A 631 3.54 -30.84 6.42
C ALA A 631 2.33 -29.91 6.24
N ARG A 632 1.15 -30.48 5.93
CA ARG A 632 -0.10 -29.71 5.85
C ARG A 632 -0.37 -28.94 7.14
N LYS A 633 -0.31 -29.64 8.28
CA LYS A 633 -0.52 -29.04 9.60
C LYS A 633 0.51 -27.95 9.92
N ALA A 634 1.78 -28.16 9.58
CA ALA A 634 2.83 -27.18 9.81
C ALA A 634 2.57 -25.87 9.06
N ILE A 635 2.20 -25.95 7.77
CA ILE A 635 1.86 -24.78 6.98
C ILE A 635 0.59 -24.10 7.51
N MET A 636 -0.46 -24.85 7.85
CA MET A 636 -1.69 -24.29 8.40
C MET A 636 -1.43 -23.56 9.73
N LYS A 637 -0.53 -24.08 10.57
CA LYS A 637 -0.08 -23.41 11.80
C LYS A 637 0.69 -22.11 11.48
N LEU A 638 1.63 -22.12 10.53
CA LEU A 638 2.30 -20.88 10.09
C LEU A 638 1.30 -19.83 9.59
N VAL A 639 0.38 -20.22 8.70
CA VAL A 639 -0.64 -19.33 8.14
C VAL A 639 -1.50 -18.74 9.26
N ARG A 640 -1.92 -19.55 10.23
CA ARG A 640 -2.69 -19.10 11.40
C ARG A 640 -1.90 -18.12 12.27
N GLY A 641 -0.64 -18.44 12.59
CA GLY A 641 0.23 -17.57 13.40
C GLY A 641 0.43 -16.20 12.75
N VAL A 642 0.70 -16.16 11.44
CA VAL A 642 0.84 -14.90 10.69
C VAL A 642 -0.49 -14.14 10.60
N CYS A 643 -1.61 -14.83 10.37
CA CYS A 643 -2.93 -14.18 10.32
C CYS A 643 -3.32 -13.55 11.66
N LEU A 644 -3.07 -14.25 12.77
CA LEU A 644 -3.31 -13.76 14.12
C LEU A 644 -2.38 -12.60 14.49
N ALA A 645 -1.12 -12.63 14.06
CA ALA A 645 -0.16 -11.55 14.28
C ALA A 645 -0.54 -10.23 13.58
N LEU A 646 -1.38 -10.28 12.55
CA LEU A 646 -1.86 -9.13 11.79
C LEU A 646 -3.17 -8.53 12.32
N GLN A 647 -3.66 -9.02 13.46
CA GLN A 647 -4.85 -8.45 14.10
C GLN A 647 -4.50 -7.13 14.82
N TRP A 648 -5.53 -6.30 15.07
CA TRP A 648 -5.38 -5.06 15.83
C TRP A 648 -5.39 -5.28 17.35
N GLU A 649 -6.06 -6.33 17.82
CA GLU A 649 -6.30 -6.56 19.24
C GLU A 649 -5.76 -7.92 19.69
N PHE A 650 -5.03 -7.92 20.81
CA PHE A 650 -4.40 -9.11 21.36
C PHE A 650 -4.74 -9.30 22.84
N THR A 651 -5.13 -10.52 23.19
CA THR A 651 -5.16 -11.01 24.57
C THR A 651 -3.95 -11.92 24.81
N GLU A 652 -3.60 -12.19 26.08
CA GLU A 652 -2.51 -13.14 26.38
C GLU A 652 -2.77 -14.54 25.80
N SER A 653 -4.03 -14.99 25.77
CA SER A 653 -4.39 -16.26 25.11
C SER A 653 -4.10 -16.23 23.61
N ARG A 654 -4.35 -15.09 22.94
CA ARG A 654 -4.06 -14.92 21.50
C ARG A 654 -2.56 -14.87 21.24
N LEU A 655 -1.80 -14.16 22.09
CA LEU A 655 -0.33 -14.13 22.00
C LEU A 655 0.28 -15.53 22.16
N ALA A 656 -0.18 -16.29 23.17
CA ALA A 656 0.26 -17.68 23.36
C ALA A 656 -0.07 -18.57 22.15
N GLU A 657 -1.23 -18.37 21.51
CA GLU A 657 -1.59 -19.09 20.30
C GLU A 657 -0.69 -18.76 19.11
N ILE A 658 -0.27 -17.50 18.96
CA ILE A 658 0.68 -17.08 17.91
C ILE A 658 2.02 -17.79 18.10
N ASP A 659 2.57 -17.76 19.32
CA ASP A 659 3.83 -18.47 19.65
C ASP A 659 3.71 -19.97 19.37
N GLU A 660 2.65 -20.63 19.85
CA GLU A 660 2.41 -22.06 19.60
C GLU A 660 2.38 -22.38 18.09
N CYS A 661 1.74 -21.52 17.30
CA CYS A 661 1.62 -21.70 15.86
C CYS A 661 2.97 -21.54 15.13
N ILE A 662 3.73 -20.49 15.48
CA ILE A 662 5.04 -20.22 14.87
C ILE A 662 6.05 -21.30 15.29
N ASP A 663 6.13 -21.62 16.58
CA ASP A 663 7.03 -22.63 17.12
C ASP A 663 6.75 -24.01 16.50
N PHE A 664 5.47 -24.38 16.32
CA PHE A 664 5.11 -25.64 15.66
C PHE A 664 5.70 -25.75 14.25
N PHE A 665 5.63 -24.67 13.45
CA PHE A 665 6.20 -24.66 12.11
C PHE A 665 7.74 -24.72 12.14
N ILE A 666 8.37 -23.90 12.99
CA ILE A 666 9.83 -23.84 13.12
C ILE A 666 10.38 -25.19 13.59
N ASP A 667 9.77 -25.83 14.57
CA ASP A 667 10.19 -27.14 15.09
C ASP A 667 9.92 -28.27 14.10
N TYR A 668 8.84 -28.18 13.31
CA TYR A 668 8.65 -29.08 12.18
C TYR A 668 9.81 -28.97 11.18
N CYS A 669 10.20 -27.76 10.78
CA CYS A 669 11.33 -27.54 9.88
C CYS A 669 12.66 -28.04 10.47
N LYS A 670 12.90 -27.85 11.77
CA LYS A 670 14.09 -28.41 12.45
C LYS A 670 14.10 -29.94 12.42
N THR A 671 12.96 -30.55 12.70
CA THR A 671 12.80 -32.01 12.66
C THR A 671 13.06 -32.56 11.25
N GLN A 672 12.55 -31.90 10.21
CA GLN A 672 12.80 -32.30 8.82
C GLN A 672 14.25 -32.08 8.40
N ARG A 673 14.93 -31.04 8.91
CA ARG A 673 16.38 -30.86 8.73
C ARG A 673 17.16 -32.00 9.38
N ASP A 674 16.85 -32.36 10.62
CA ASP A 674 17.54 -33.43 11.34
C ASP A 674 17.31 -34.80 10.69
N ALA A 675 16.16 -34.97 10.04
CA ALA A 675 15.84 -36.11 9.19
C ALA A 675 16.46 -36.03 7.77
N MET A 676 17.33 -35.06 7.50
CA MET A 676 17.99 -34.85 6.21
C MET A 676 17.01 -34.62 5.03
N CYS A 677 15.80 -34.12 5.30
CA CYS A 677 14.77 -33.85 4.30
C CYS A 677 14.73 -32.37 3.87
N LEU A 678 15.23 -31.47 4.71
CA LEU A 678 15.32 -30.02 4.45
C LEU A 678 16.74 -29.50 4.64
N SER A 679 17.12 -28.53 3.82
CA SER A 679 18.33 -27.73 4.01
C SER A 679 18.20 -26.80 5.23
N LEU A 680 19.34 -26.49 5.85
CA LEU A 680 19.44 -25.35 6.78
C LEU A 680 18.98 -24.03 6.14
N SER A 681 19.00 -23.93 4.80
CA SER A 681 18.63 -22.71 4.07
C SER A 681 17.19 -22.25 4.29
N VAL A 682 16.32 -23.08 4.89
CA VAL A 682 14.96 -22.70 5.30
C VAL A 682 14.96 -21.67 6.43
N PHE A 683 16.02 -21.61 7.24
CA PHE A 683 16.09 -20.70 8.40
C PHE A 683 16.69 -19.34 8.02
N ARG A 684 16.22 -18.74 6.93
CA ARG A 684 16.63 -17.37 6.54
C ARG A 684 16.31 -16.38 7.67
N PRO A 685 16.96 -15.21 7.69
CA PRO A 685 16.72 -14.20 8.72
C PRO A 685 15.23 -13.86 8.92
N VAL A 686 14.44 -13.81 7.85
CA VAL A 686 12.99 -13.54 7.93
C VAL A 686 12.21 -14.64 8.68
N MET A 687 12.60 -15.91 8.53
CA MET A 687 12.00 -17.01 9.29
C MET A 687 12.40 -16.97 10.76
N HIS A 688 13.62 -16.54 11.08
CA HIS A 688 14.03 -16.30 12.46
C HIS A 688 13.30 -15.11 13.09
N GLN A 689 13.07 -14.04 12.32
CA GLN A 689 12.33 -12.87 12.79
C GLN A 689 10.91 -13.21 13.27
N LEU A 690 10.27 -14.25 12.71
CA LEU A 690 8.96 -14.73 13.19
C LEU A 690 8.94 -15.06 14.69
N THR A 691 10.04 -15.58 15.25
CA THR A 691 10.10 -15.94 16.67
C THR A 691 10.14 -14.73 17.60
N HIS A 692 10.18 -13.50 17.05
CA HIS A 692 10.17 -12.25 17.80
C HIS A 692 8.83 -11.52 17.71
N VAL A 693 7.85 -12.03 16.94
CA VAL A 693 6.57 -11.35 16.68
C VAL A 693 5.83 -11.03 17.98
N VAL A 694 5.63 -12.02 18.86
CA VAL A 694 4.88 -11.81 20.11
C VAL A 694 5.64 -10.90 21.06
N TRP A 695 6.96 -11.02 21.15
CA TRP A 695 7.78 -10.12 21.95
C TRP A 695 7.64 -8.67 21.46
N MET A 696 7.69 -8.44 20.14
CA MET A 696 7.48 -7.11 19.56
C MET A 696 6.08 -6.55 19.82
N ILE A 697 5.04 -7.39 19.76
CA ILE A 697 3.67 -6.96 20.09
C ILE A 697 3.57 -6.52 21.55
N ARG A 698 4.22 -7.24 22.47
CA ARG A 698 4.27 -6.86 23.90
C ARG A 698 5.02 -5.56 24.13
N GLU A 699 6.13 -5.34 23.42
CA GLU A 699 6.96 -4.15 23.62
C GLU A 699 6.38 -2.89 22.95
N MET A 700 5.94 -2.99 21.70
CA MET A 700 5.61 -1.84 20.85
C MET A 700 4.12 -1.76 20.46
N GLY A 701 3.30 -2.71 20.87
CA GLY A 701 1.90 -2.81 20.48
C GLY A 701 1.70 -3.55 19.14
N PRO A 702 0.48 -3.53 18.57
CA PRO A 702 0.16 -4.24 17.33
C PRO A 702 1.12 -3.87 16.19
N ILE A 703 1.69 -4.87 15.49
CA ILE A 703 2.62 -4.60 14.38
C ILE A 703 1.97 -3.79 13.24
N VAL A 704 0.66 -3.96 13.06
CA VAL A 704 -0.19 -3.19 12.13
C VAL A 704 -0.35 -1.71 12.49
N ALA A 705 -0.01 -1.33 13.73
CA ALA A 705 -0.13 0.05 14.19
C ALA A 705 1.02 0.94 13.69
N TYR A 706 2.11 0.37 13.15
CA TYR A 706 3.26 1.09 12.60
C TYR A 706 3.79 0.49 11.28
N SER A 707 2.87 0.00 10.45
CA SER A 707 3.10 -0.56 9.10
C SER A 707 3.74 0.44 8.12
N SER A 708 4.63 -0.03 7.23
CA SER A 708 5.17 0.80 6.12
C SER A 708 4.19 1.00 4.95
N ARG A 709 2.95 0.49 5.03
CA ARG A 709 1.99 0.60 3.92
C ARG A 709 1.68 2.04 3.50
N SER A 710 1.63 2.99 4.44
CA SER A 710 1.45 4.42 4.08
C SER A 710 2.64 4.97 3.33
N GLN A 711 3.85 4.65 3.79
CA GLN A 711 5.10 5.04 3.16
C GLN A 711 5.18 4.53 1.71
N GLU A 712 4.80 3.27 1.46
CA GLU A 712 4.75 2.69 0.11
C GLU A 712 3.77 3.39 -0.82
N ARG A 713 2.59 3.77 -0.31
CA ARG A 713 1.63 4.58 -1.08
C ARG A 713 2.22 5.93 -1.43
N SER A 714 2.88 6.59 -0.46
CA SER A 714 3.60 7.83 -0.71
C SER A 714 4.70 7.64 -1.76
N ILE A 715 5.49 6.58 -1.67
CA ILE A 715 6.53 6.25 -2.68
C ILE A 715 5.93 6.09 -4.06
N GLY A 716 4.83 5.35 -4.21
CA GLY A 716 4.12 5.22 -5.48
C GLY A 716 3.72 6.57 -6.06
N LYS A 717 3.11 7.43 -5.24
CA LYS A 717 2.72 8.80 -5.61
C LYS A 717 3.91 9.67 -6.01
N PHE A 718 4.99 9.68 -5.21
CA PHE A 718 6.20 10.42 -5.55
C PHE A 718 6.86 9.88 -6.82
N GLY A 719 6.84 8.56 -7.03
CA GLY A 719 7.29 7.91 -8.26
C GLY A 719 6.56 8.46 -9.49
N ASP A 720 5.23 8.54 -9.44
CA ASP A 720 4.41 9.08 -10.52
C ASP A 720 4.64 10.59 -10.75
N LEU A 721 4.88 11.35 -9.69
CA LEU A 721 5.09 12.81 -9.77
C LEU A 721 6.52 13.19 -10.22
N ILE A 722 7.52 12.34 -10.01
CA ILE A 722 8.93 12.57 -10.41
C ILE A 722 9.11 12.24 -11.90
N THR A 723 8.51 13.04 -12.76
CA THR A 723 8.54 12.85 -14.23
C THR A 723 9.75 13.46 -14.95
N GLY A 724 10.60 14.22 -14.24
CA GLY A 724 11.68 14.99 -14.85
C GLY A 724 12.76 14.10 -15.47
N LYS A 725 13.11 14.35 -16.73
CA LYS A 725 14.25 13.68 -17.40
C LYS A 725 15.61 14.23 -16.95
N SER A 726 15.64 15.45 -16.41
CA SER A 726 16.84 16.12 -15.87
C SER A 726 16.54 16.73 -14.50
N ARG A 727 17.56 16.82 -13.64
CA ARG A 727 17.47 17.40 -12.27
C ARG A 727 16.41 16.76 -11.35
N ARG A 728 16.23 15.45 -11.42
CA ARG A 728 15.25 14.69 -10.60
C ARG A 728 15.34 14.98 -9.09
N GLY A 729 16.55 15.09 -8.52
CA GLY A 729 16.73 15.39 -7.09
C GLY A 729 16.17 16.76 -6.66
N LYS A 730 16.23 17.78 -7.53
CA LYS A 730 15.60 19.08 -7.23
C LYS A 730 14.09 19.03 -7.39
N GLN A 731 13.58 18.22 -8.32
CA GLN A 731 12.15 18.00 -8.47
C GLN A 731 11.57 17.26 -7.26
N SER A 732 12.18 16.16 -6.82
CA SER A 732 11.72 15.41 -5.64
C SER A 732 11.70 16.30 -4.38
N SER A 733 12.76 17.08 -4.16
CA SER A 733 12.82 18.06 -3.07
C SER A 733 11.68 19.08 -3.11
N ASN A 734 11.34 19.60 -4.29
CA ASN A 734 10.23 20.55 -4.43
C ASN A 734 8.86 19.90 -4.23
N LEU A 735 8.71 18.61 -4.59
CA LEU A 735 7.47 17.89 -4.41
C LEU A 735 7.14 17.67 -2.93
N ILE A 736 8.15 17.43 -2.08
CA ILE A 736 7.97 17.26 -0.63
C ILE A 736 7.23 18.45 -0.02
N GLU A 737 7.70 19.66 -0.30
CA GLU A 737 7.06 20.89 0.18
C GLU A 737 5.63 21.05 -0.36
N ILE A 738 5.40 20.77 -1.65
CA ILE A 738 4.07 20.89 -2.28
C ILE A 738 3.08 19.90 -1.64
N VAL A 739 3.49 18.66 -1.44
CA VAL A 739 2.65 17.60 -0.86
C VAL A 739 2.35 17.91 0.60
N ALA A 740 3.33 18.36 1.39
CA ALA A 740 3.11 18.73 2.78
C ALA A 740 2.07 19.86 2.94
N ILE A 741 2.19 20.92 2.12
CA ILE A 741 1.22 22.03 2.09
C ILE A 741 -0.17 21.54 1.70
N ARG A 742 -0.25 20.67 0.69
CA ARG A 742 -1.50 20.05 0.23
C ARG A 742 -2.19 19.24 1.33
N ASN A 743 -1.46 18.36 2.00
CA ASN A 743 -2.00 17.51 3.05
C ASN A 743 -2.45 18.34 4.26
N GLN A 744 -1.74 19.43 4.60
CA GLN A 744 -2.21 20.39 5.59
C GLN A 744 -3.54 21.04 5.18
N LEU A 745 -3.66 21.52 3.94
CA LEU A 745 -4.88 22.18 3.49
C LEU A 745 -6.08 21.24 3.41
N LYS A 746 -5.90 20.01 2.92
CA LYS A 746 -6.96 18.97 2.86
C LYS A 746 -7.56 18.66 4.24
N ARG A 747 -6.82 18.86 5.33
CA ARG A 747 -7.30 18.65 6.71
C ARG A 747 -8.10 19.83 7.25
N ILE A 748 -7.69 21.04 6.90
CA ILE A 748 -8.31 22.28 7.39
C ILE A 748 -9.56 22.60 6.57
N PHE A 749 -9.60 22.15 5.32
CA PHE A 749 -10.60 22.53 4.34
C PHE A 749 -10.96 21.36 3.41
N ASP A 750 -12.23 20.96 3.37
CA ASP A 750 -12.75 20.04 2.36
C ASP A 750 -13.25 20.81 1.13
N SER A 751 -12.44 20.83 0.06
CA SER A 751 -12.83 21.41 -1.22
C SER A 751 -14.11 20.80 -1.78
N ASN A 752 -14.41 19.54 -1.46
CA ASN A 752 -15.60 18.85 -1.94
C ASN A 752 -16.88 19.39 -1.31
N GLU A 753 -16.84 19.84 -0.05
CA GLU A 753 -17.99 20.44 0.62
C GLU A 753 -18.39 21.76 -0.06
N PHE A 754 -17.42 22.56 -0.50
CA PHE A 754 -17.69 23.81 -1.18
C PHE A 754 -18.04 23.63 -2.66
N LEU A 755 -17.43 22.66 -3.33
CA LEU A 755 -17.66 22.36 -4.74
C LEU A 755 -18.92 21.50 -4.99
N GLN A 756 -19.77 21.25 -3.98
CA GLN A 756 -21.00 20.46 -4.05
C GLN A 756 -21.94 20.83 -5.23
N GLY A 757 -21.90 22.09 -5.70
CA GLY A 757 -22.68 22.55 -6.85
C GLY A 757 -22.03 22.31 -8.23
N ILE A 758 -20.73 22.01 -8.28
CA ILE A 758 -19.93 21.84 -9.51
C ILE A 758 -19.56 20.36 -9.72
N ARG A 759 -19.36 19.63 -8.62
CA ARG A 759 -19.17 18.18 -8.61
C ARG A 759 -20.46 17.56 -8.04
N PRO A 760 -21.12 16.60 -8.72
CA PRO A 760 -22.09 15.77 -8.02
C PRO A 760 -21.36 15.16 -6.82
N GLN A 761 -21.86 15.33 -5.60
CA GLN A 761 -21.27 14.64 -4.46
C GLN A 761 -21.18 13.14 -4.82
N PRO A 762 -20.05 12.46 -4.56
CA PRO A 762 -20.06 11.01 -4.67
C PRO A 762 -21.14 10.44 -3.75
N TYR A 763 -21.41 11.10 -2.61
CA TYR A 763 -22.46 10.77 -1.64
C TYR A 763 -23.03 12.03 -0.97
N ALA A 764 -24.35 12.22 -1.02
CA ALA A 764 -25.08 13.25 -0.28
C ALA A 764 -25.84 12.66 0.89
N SER A 765 -26.37 13.48 1.80
CA SER A 765 -27.30 12.98 2.84
C SER A 765 -28.53 12.27 2.25
N THR A 766 -28.80 12.45 0.96
CA THR A 766 -29.83 11.75 0.18
C THR A 766 -29.37 10.44 -0.46
N THR A 767 -28.06 10.12 -0.44
CA THR A 767 -27.52 8.89 -1.07
C THR A 767 -27.38 7.73 -0.10
N TYR A 768 -27.68 7.93 1.19
CA TYR A 768 -27.73 6.85 2.16
C TYR A 768 -28.84 7.04 3.19
N LEU A 769 -29.26 5.95 3.83
CA LEU A 769 -30.22 5.92 4.91
C LEU A 769 -29.53 5.34 6.13
N ASN A 770 -29.57 6.05 7.26
CA ASN A 770 -29.13 5.52 8.54
C ASN A 770 -30.18 4.59 9.12
N HIS A 771 -29.75 3.49 9.75
CA HIS A 771 -30.68 2.62 10.44
C HIS A 771 -31.32 3.38 11.61
N PRO A 772 -32.67 3.50 11.67
CA PRO A 772 -33.33 4.35 12.66
C PRO A 772 -33.21 3.83 14.11
N GLU A 773 -32.94 2.53 14.27
CA GLU A 773 -32.91 1.84 15.57
C GLU A 773 -31.61 1.05 15.85
N SER A 774 -30.57 1.19 15.02
CA SER A 774 -29.39 0.32 15.18
C SER A 774 -28.40 0.85 16.22
N LEU A 775 -27.85 -0.06 17.03
CA LEU A 775 -26.67 0.16 17.87
C LEU A 775 -25.38 0.22 17.04
N THR A 776 -25.39 -0.36 15.83
CA THR A 776 -24.30 -0.33 14.85
C THR A 776 -24.56 0.78 13.83
N SER A 777 -23.52 1.46 13.34
CA SER A 777 -23.64 2.54 12.36
C SER A 777 -23.99 2.05 10.93
N SER A 778 -24.84 1.03 10.81
CA SER A 778 -25.25 0.40 9.55
C SER A 778 -26.07 1.37 8.68
N GLN A 779 -25.81 1.34 7.38
CA GLN A 779 -26.47 2.25 6.42
C GLN A 779 -26.85 1.54 5.12
N LEU A 780 -27.96 1.95 4.50
CA LEU A 780 -28.28 1.57 3.12
C LEU A 780 -27.85 2.67 2.16
N TRP A 781 -27.16 2.33 1.08
CA TRP A 781 -26.54 3.27 0.15
C TRP A 781 -27.14 3.15 -1.25
N GLU A 782 -27.26 4.29 -1.93
CA GLU A 782 -27.99 4.47 -3.18
C GLU A 782 -29.40 3.86 -3.14
N PRO A 783 -30.24 4.26 -2.17
CA PRO A 783 -31.62 3.81 -2.14
C PRO A 783 -32.37 4.38 -3.35
N ASN A 784 -33.31 3.60 -3.89
CA ASN A 784 -34.26 4.11 -4.88
C ASN A 784 -35.03 5.29 -4.29
N GLN A 785 -35.30 6.32 -5.12
CA GLN A 785 -35.99 7.51 -4.65
C GLN A 785 -37.45 7.25 -4.27
N GLU A 786 -38.09 6.29 -4.95
CA GLU A 786 -39.48 5.88 -4.69
C GLU A 786 -39.53 4.47 -4.08
N GLU A 787 -40.56 4.23 -3.26
CA GLU A 787 -40.87 2.90 -2.75
C GLU A 787 -41.43 2.02 -3.86
N THR A 788 -40.93 0.79 -3.94
CA THR A 788 -41.42 -0.22 -4.89
C THR A 788 -42.56 -0.99 -4.23
N ASN A 789 -43.80 -0.76 -4.69
CA ASN A 789 -44.96 -1.54 -4.27
C ASN A 789 -45.15 -2.77 -5.18
N LEU A 790 -44.95 -3.96 -4.64
CA LEU A 790 -45.05 -5.22 -5.38
C LEU A 790 -46.40 -5.95 -5.19
N ASP A 791 -47.37 -5.37 -4.48
CA ASP A 791 -48.68 -6.01 -4.21
C ASP A 791 -49.58 -6.09 -5.45
N HIS A 792 -49.33 -5.28 -6.48
CA HIS A 792 -50.13 -5.24 -7.72
C HIS A 792 -49.78 -6.31 -8.77
N HIS A 793 -48.80 -7.18 -8.49
CA HIS A 793 -48.31 -8.18 -9.45
C HIS A 793 -48.87 -9.60 -9.26
N PHE A 794 -49.74 -9.83 -8.26
CA PHE A 794 -50.37 -11.14 -8.02
C PHE A 794 -51.60 -11.35 -8.92
N GLY A 795 -51.44 -12.07 -10.03
CA GLY A 795 -52.56 -12.49 -10.88
C GLY A 795 -53.46 -13.54 -10.22
N PHE A 796 -54.77 -13.46 -10.47
CA PHE A 796 -55.79 -14.40 -9.97
C PHE A 796 -55.69 -15.83 -10.55
N ASP A 797 -54.78 -16.10 -11.50
CA ASP A 797 -54.66 -17.39 -12.20
C ASP A 797 -53.58 -18.34 -11.66
N GLY A 798 -52.80 -17.91 -10.65
CA GLY A 798 -51.78 -18.75 -10.01
C GLY A 798 -50.50 -18.98 -10.81
N THR A 799 -50.30 -18.32 -11.97
CA THR A 799 -49.03 -18.33 -12.71
C THR A 799 -48.29 -17.01 -12.55
N ASP A 800 -47.46 -16.93 -11.50
CA ASP A 800 -46.68 -15.75 -11.14
C ASP A 800 -45.53 -15.54 -12.15
N ARG A 801 -45.72 -14.63 -13.12
CA ARG A 801 -44.71 -14.25 -14.14
C ARG A 801 -43.92 -12.99 -13.76
N ALA A 802 -44.26 -12.34 -12.65
CA ALA A 802 -43.60 -11.10 -12.26
C ALA A 802 -42.28 -11.44 -11.52
N GLU A 803 -41.18 -10.87 -12.02
CA GLU A 803 -39.84 -11.07 -11.50
C GLU A 803 -39.30 -9.76 -10.95
N LEU A 804 -38.60 -9.84 -9.82
CA LEU A 804 -37.83 -8.76 -9.23
C LEU A 804 -36.35 -9.11 -9.41
N HIS A 805 -35.66 -8.37 -10.28
CA HIS A 805 -34.25 -8.60 -10.62
C HIS A 805 -33.96 -10.07 -11.03
N GLY A 806 -34.82 -10.63 -11.89
CA GLY A 806 -34.68 -12.01 -12.40
C GLY A 806 -35.12 -13.11 -11.42
N VAL A 807 -35.69 -12.76 -10.26
CA VAL A 807 -36.23 -13.72 -9.28
C VAL A 807 -37.75 -13.56 -9.14
N PRO A 808 -38.55 -14.64 -9.22
CA PRO A 808 -40.01 -14.54 -9.06
C PRO A 808 -40.42 -13.89 -7.73
N ILE A 809 -41.35 -12.93 -7.78
CA ILE A 809 -41.79 -12.16 -6.59
C ILE A 809 -42.35 -13.08 -5.50
N ALA A 810 -43.06 -14.16 -5.84
CA ALA A 810 -43.49 -15.17 -4.86
C ALA A 810 -42.34 -15.76 -4.03
N ARG A 811 -41.13 -15.92 -4.59
CA ARG A 811 -39.96 -16.43 -3.85
C ARG A 811 -39.47 -15.40 -2.85
N PHE A 812 -39.37 -14.14 -3.26
CA PHE A 812 -39.02 -13.03 -2.38
C PHE A 812 -40.02 -12.91 -1.21
N LYS A 813 -41.33 -12.88 -1.51
CA LYS A 813 -42.40 -12.83 -0.49
C LYS A 813 -42.31 -13.99 0.51
N ARG A 814 -42.03 -15.20 0.03
CA ARG A 814 -41.85 -16.38 0.88
C ARG A 814 -40.61 -16.24 1.78
N ALA A 815 -39.49 -15.77 1.24
CA ALA A 815 -38.26 -15.56 1.99
C ALA A 815 -38.42 -14.49 3.08
N LEU A 816 -39.08 -13.37 2.75
CA LEU A 816 -39.38 -12.28 3.68
C LEU A 816 -40.35 -12.72 4.78
N SER A 817 -41.38 -13.51 4.43
CA SER A 817 -42.30 -14.08 5.41
C SER A 817 -41.58 -15.02 6.39
N LYS A 818 -40.68 -15.87 5.86
CA LYS A 818 -39.85 -16.76 6.69
C LYS A 818 -38.93 -15.98 7.62
N TYR A 819 -38.30 -14.91 7.14
CA TYR A 819 -37.48 -14.04 7.97
C TYR A 819 -38.26 -13.57 9.19
N TYR A 820 -39.42 -12.94 9.00
CA TYR A 820 -40.24 -12.46 10.12
C TYR A 820 -40.74 -13.57 11.04
N CYS A 821 -41.11 -14.73 10.49
CA CYS A 821 -41.43 -15.90 11.30
C CYS A 821 -40.26 -16.31 12.20
N ARG A 822 -39.01 -16.24 11.72
CA ARG A 822 -37.82 -16.60 12.53
C ARG A 822 -37.57 -15.59 13.65
N ILE A 823 -37.49 -14.29 13.36
CA ILE A 823 -37.20 -13.25 14.38
C ILE A 823 -38.28 -13.22 15.46
N PHE A 824 -39.55 -13.38 15.11
CA PHE A 824 -40.65 -13.38 16.08
C PHE A 824 -41.00 -14.78 16.63
N SER A 825 -40.22 -15.82 16.28
CA SER A 825 -40.48 -17.21 16.68
C SER A 825 -41.93 -17.69 16.40
N LEU A 826 -42.47 -17.29 15.25
CA LEU A 826 -43.83 -17.62 14.81
C LEU A 826 -43.81 -18.79 13.82
N GLN A 827 -44.80 -19.69 13.91
CA GLN A 827 -45.00 -20.72 12.86
C GLN A 827 -45.48 -20.12 11.54
N ARG A 828 -46.26 -19.03 11.61
CA ARG A 828 -46.80 -18.28 10.47
C ARG A 828 -47.09 -16.85 10.89
N LEU A 829 -46.98 -15.90 9.96
CA LEU A 829 -47.38 -14.51 10.19
C LEU A 829 -48.90 -14.40 10.38
N ASN A 830 -49.31 -13.59 11.36
CA ASN A 830 -50.71 -13.37 11.71
C ASN A 830 -51.43 -12.44 10.72
N SER A 831 -50.67 -11.60 10.00
CA SER A 831 -51.18 -10.61 9.04
C SER A 831 -50.50 -10.77 7.67
N PRO A 832 -51.16 -10.40 6.56
CA PRO A 832 -50.52 -10.32 5.26
C PRO A 832 -49.34 -9.34 5.29
N LEU A 833 -48.22 -9.75 4.70
CA LEU A 833 -47.02 -8.93 4.62
C LEU A 833 -47.18 -7.88 3.52
N SER A 834 -46.96 -6.60 3.87
CA SER A 834 -46.86 -5.49 2.91
C SER A 834 -45.69 -5.75 1.96
N MET A 835 -45.90 -5.64 0.65
CA MET A 835 -44.80 -5.83 -0.31
C MET A 835 -44.25 -4.51 -0.83
N THR A 836 -44.37 -3.44 -0.03
CA THR A 836 -43.74 -2.15 -0.28
C THR A 836 -42.34 -2.12 0.33
N ILE A 837 -41.33 -1.98 -0.51
CA ILE A 837 -39.91 -1.96 -0.10
C ILE A 837 -39.19 -0.77 -0.72
N LYS A 838 -38.11 -0.32 -0.06
CA LYS A 838 -37.18 0.66 -0.64
C LYS A 838 -35.86 -0.03 -0.93
N VAL A 839 -35.62 -0.37 -2.19
CA VAL A 839 -34.40 -1.08 -2.63
C VAL A 839 -33.18 -0.18 -2.54
N ALA A 840 -32.05 -0.74 -2.15
CA ALA A 840 -30.74 -0.11 -2.09
C ALA A 840 -29.69 -1.01 -2.76
N HIS A 841 -28.70 -0.38 -3.37
CA HIS A 841 -27.70 -1.08 -4.17
C HIS A 841 -26.50 -1.55 -3.33
N ARG A 842 -26.24 -0.88 -2.20
CA ARG A 842 -25.11 -1.15 -1.32
C ARG A 842 -25.53 -0.99 0.14
N ALA A 843 -24.74 -1.54 1.04
CA ALA A 843 -24.90 -1.31 2.47
C ALA A 843 -23.55 -1.12 3.15
N LEU A 844 -23.47 -0.19 4.10
CA LEU A 844 -22.36 -0.12 5.06
C LEU A 844 -22.69 -1.06 6.21
N ILE A 845 -21.81 -2.04 6.43
CA ILE A 845 -21.90 -3.02 7.52
C ILE A 845 -20.57 -2.95 8.27
N GLY A 846 -20.61 -2.59 9.55
CA GLY A 846 -19.42 -2.22 10.31
C GLY A 846 -18.67 -1.07 9.62
N SER A 847 -17.44 -1.32 9.19
CA SER A 847 -16.60 -0.38 8.43
C SER A 847 -16.54 -0.68 6.92
N THR A 848 -17.28 -1.69 6.44
CA THR A 848 -17.17 -2.18 5.05
C THR A 848 -18.42 -1.84 4.25
N VAL A 849 -18.23 -1.21 3.08
CA VAL A 849 -19.33 -1.02 2.11
C VAL A 849 -19.42 -2.25 1.22
N ILE A 850 -20.53 -2.97 1.34
CA ILE A 850 -20.82 -4.19 0.60
C ILE A 850 -21.73 -3.86 -0.59
N GLY A 851 -21.36 -4.36 -1.76
CA GLY A 851 -22.14 -4.24 -2.98
C GLY A 851 -23.20 -5.34 -3.10
N SER A 852 -24.16 -5.14 -3.99
CA SER A 852 -25.13 -6.18 -4.38
C SER A 852 -24.94 -6.56 -5.84
N GLU A 853 -25.57 -7.66 -6.27
CA GLU A 853 -25.55 -8.10 -7.66
C GLU A 853 -26.15 -7.03 -8.61
N ILE A 854 -27.23 -6.37 -8.21
CA ILE A 854 -27.81 -5.28 -9.01
C ILE A 854 -26.84 -4.10 -9.17
N TYR A 855 -26.03 -3.80 -8.16
CA TYR A 855 -25.00 -2.77 -8.23
C TYR A 855 -23.89 -3.18 -9.21
N ARG A 856 -23.48 -4.45 -9.15
CA ARG A 856 -22.48 -5.02 -10.03
C ARG A 856 -22.89 -4.90 -11.50
N GLU A 857 -24.15 -5.21 -11.81
CA GLU A 857 -24.71 -5.09 -13.16
C GLU A 857 -24.75 -3.63 -13.62
N LYS A 858 -25.23 -2.73 -12.75
CA LYS A 858 -25.31 -1.28 -13.01
C LYS A 858 -23.95 -0.65 -13.31
N MET A 859 -22.90 -1.06 -12.58
CA MET A 859 -21.54 -0.52 -12.73
C MET A 859 -20.66 -1.30 -13.72
N HIS A 860 -21.17 -2.40 -14.28
CA HIS A 860 -20.40 -3.33 -15.13
C HIS A 860 -19.11 -3.87 -14.47
N GLU A 861 -19.15 -4.10 -13.14
CA GLU A 861 -18.00 -4.55 -12.35
C GLU A 861 -17.90 -6.08 -12.29
N PHE A 862 -17.48 -6.71 -13.39
CA PHE A 862 -17.43 -8.19 -13.46
C PHE A 862 -16.10 -8.81 -12.97
N ARG A 863 -15.07 -7.99 -12.75
CA ARG A 863 -13.70 -8.46 -12.43
C ARG A 863 -13.51 -8.93 -11.00
N ARG A 864 -14.34 -8.48 -10.06
CA ARG A 864 -14.27 -8.77 -8.62
C ARG A 864 -15.69 -8.97 -8.08
N SER A 865 -15.81 -9.63 -6.93
CA SER A 865 -17.10 -9.97 -6.33
C SER A 865 -17.34 -9.24 -5.02
N ASN A 866 -17.98 -8.07 -5.08
CA ASN A 866 -18.25 -7.23 -3.91
C ASN A 866 -19.53 -7.59 -3.15
N HIS A 867 -20.18 -8.69 -3.52
CA HIS A 867 -21.56 -9.04 -3.15
C HIS A 867 -21.68 -10.41 -2.48
N LEU A 868 -20.56 -11.01 -2.08
CA LEU A 868 -20.52 -12.26 -1.33
C LEU A 868 -20.32 -11.96 0.15
N VAL A 869 -21.16 -12.55 0.99
CA VAL A 869 -21.16 -12.31 2.44
C VAL A 869 -21.25 -13.61 3.21
N MET A 870 -20.62 -13.62 4.39
CA MET A 870 -20.87 -14.59 5.44
C MET A 870 -21.75 -13.95 6.51
N PHE A 871 -22.78 -14.67 6.96
CA PHE A 871 -23.70 -14.23 8.01
C PHE A 871 -24.04 -15.40 8.92
N ARG A 872 -24.44 -15.09 10.16
CA ARG A 872 -24.98 -16.09 11.08
C ARG A 872 -26.50 -16.03 11.12
N SER A 873 -27.12 -17.20 11.25
CA SER A 873 -28.56 -17.28 11.48
C SER A 873 -28.88 -18.31 12.55
N THR A 874 -29.68 -17.88 13.52
CA THR A 874 -30.15 -18.73 14.62
C THR A 874 -31.43 -19.46 14.21
N HIS A 875 -31.46 -20.76 14.43
CA HIS A 875 -32.65 -21.59 14.21
C HIS A 875 -32.83 -22.59 15.36
N LEU A 876 -34.03 -23.12 15.51
CA LEU A 876 -34.32 -24.16 16.50
C LEU A 876 -33.93 -25.53 15.95
N ASN A 877 -33.08 -26.25 16.68
CA ASN A 877 -32.74 -27.62 16.33
C ASN A 877 -33.90 -28.59 16.64
N ARG A 878 -33.72 -29.89 16.38
CA ARG A 878 -34.76 -30.92 16.62
C ARG A 878 -35.19 -31.05 18.09
N LEU A 879 -34.39 -30.54 19.03
CA LEU A 879 -34.66 -30.51 20.46
C LEU A 879 -35.25 -29.16 20.90
N ASN A 880 -35.61 -28.28 19.96
CA ASN A 880 -36.14 -26.95 20.20
C ASN A 880 -35.15 -26.01 20.93
N HIS A 881 -33.85 -26.27 20.81
CA HIS A 881 -32.80 -25.38 21.32
C HIS A 881 -32.30 -24.47 20.19
N PRO A 882 -32.05 -23.18 20.46
CA PRO A 882 -31.47 -22.28 19.48
C PRO A 882 -30.03 -22.70 19.15
N VAL A 883 -29.71 -22.80 17.87
CA VAL A 883 -28.37 -23.04 17.35
C VAL A 883 -28.08 -21.96 16.31
N SER A 884 -26.96 -21.28 16.45
CA SER A 884 -26.47 -20.30 15.48
C SER A 884 -25.53 -21.00 14.51
N CYS A 885 -25.77 -20.82 13.21
CA CYS A 885 -24.93 -21.38 12.16
C CYS A 885 -24.48 -20.30 11.18
N TRP A 886 -23.28 -20.46 10.62
CA TRP A 886 -22.79 -19.60 9.56
C TRP A 886 -23.26 -20.06 8.18
N PHE A 887 -23.50 -19.08 7.32
CA PHE A 887 -23.90 -19.28 5.92
C PHE A 887 -23.14 -18.28 5.05
N VAL A 888 -22.74 -18.73 3.86
CA VAL A 888 -22.29 -17.86 2.77
C VAL A 888 -23.41 -17.66 1.77
N SER A 889 -23.58 -16.44 1.29
CA SER A 889 -24.57 -16.09 0.26
C SER A 889 -24.10 -14.98 -0.67
N ARG A 890 -24.75 -14.94 -1.82
CA ARG A 890 -24.69 -13.85 -2.79
C ARG A 890 -25.81 -12.85 -2.49
N VAL A 891 -25.48 -11.59 -2.27
CA VAL A 891 -26.45 -10.52 -2.06
C VAL A 891 -27.01 -10.06 -3.40
N ILE A 892 -28.32 -10.19 -3.58
CA ILE A 892 -29.01 -9.76 -4.81
C ILE A 892 -29.26 -8.26 -4.74
N PHE A 893 -29.89 -7.80 -3.65
CA PHE A 893 -30.09 -6.38 -3.33
C PHE A 893 -30.32 -6.19 -1.83
N PHE A 894 -30.08 -4.97 -1.35
CA PHE A 894 -30.46 -4.54 0.00
C PHE A 894 -31.78 -3.78 -0.04
N PHE A 895 -32.51 -3.71 1.06
CA PHE A 895 -33.76 -2.95 1.11
C PHE A 895 -34.16 -2.57 2.53
N GLN A 896 -34.90 -1.46 2.63
CA GLN A 896 -35.66 -1.11 3.81
C GLN A 896 -37.07 -1.72 3.71
N HIS A 897 -37.56 -2.28 4.82
CA HIS A 897 -38.93 -2.74 4.95
C HIS A 897 -39.50 -2.35 6.31
N VAL A 898 -40.78 -1.95 6.34
CA VAL A 898 -41.49 -1.58 7.57
C VAL A 898 -42.46 -2.71 7.93
N TYR A 899 -42.31 -3.25 9.14
CA TYR A 899 -43.18 -4.30 9.65
C TYR A 899 -43.55 -4.01 11.11
N ASP A 900 -44.84 -4.06 11.42
CA ASP A 900 -45.40 -3.77 12.75
C ASP A 900 -44.95 -2.42 13.35
N GLY A 901 -44.79 -1.41 12.50
CA GLY A 901 -44.36 -0.07 12.90
C GLY A 901 -42.84 0.13 13.03
N SER A 902 -42.05 -0.95 13.03
CA SER A 902 -40.58 -0.91 13.08
C SER A 902 -39.97 -0.96 11.67
N THR A 903 -38.84 -0.27 11.51
CA THR A 903 -38.08 -0.23 10.26
C THR A 903 -36.90 -1.18 10.33
N TYR A 904 -36.76 -2.02 9.30
CA TYR A 904 -35.69 -3.01 9.19
C TYR A 904 -34.86 -2.75 7.94
N PHE A 905 -33.53 -2.83 8.06
CA PHE A 905 -32.64 -2.94 6.91
C PHE A 905 -32.28 -4.40 6.66
N LEU A 906 -32.64 -4.89 5.47
CA LEU A 906 -32.60 -6.30 5.13
C LEU A 906 -31.80 -6.50 3.84
N ALA A 907 -31.29 -7.72 3.65
CA ALA A 907 -30.70 -8.17 2.40
C ALA A 907 -31.50 -9.34 1.84
N PHE A 908 -31.80 -9.30 0.54
CA PHE A 908 -32.29 -10.47 -0.19
C PHE A 908 -31.11 -11.20 -0.82
N VAL A 909 -30.96 -12.47 -0.48
CA VAL A 909 -29.74 -13.24 -0.77
C VAL A 909 -30.05 -14.57 -1.45
N GLU A 910 -29.17 -15.00 -2.34
CA GLU A 910 -29.09 -16.38 -2.83
C GLU A 910 -28.04 -17.14 -2.01
N THR A 911 -28.46 -18.19 -1.31
CA THR A 911 -27.59 -18.93 -0.39
C THR A 911 -26.90 -20.09 -1.08
N MET A 912 -25.61 -20.30 -0.76
CA MET A 912 -24.83 -21.43 -1.26
C MET A 912 -25.51 -22.76 -0.92
N LYS A 913 -25.39 -23.75 -1.80
CA LYS A 913 -26.13 -25.01 -1.70
C LYS A 913 -25.75 -25.82 -0.45
N ASN A 914 -24.46 -25.91 -0.17
CA ASN A 914 -23.90 -26.61 0.99
C ASN A 914 -22.83 -25.76 1.66
N HIS A 915 -22.68 -25.94 2.97
CA HIS A 915 -21.65 -25.33 3.81
C HIS A 915 -20.96 -26.43 4.62
N GLY A 916 -19.66 -26.29 4.84
CA GLY A 916 -18.86 -27.25 5.56
C GLY A 916 -17.42 -26.77 5.64
N VAL A 917 -16.48 -27.71 5.74
CA VAL A 917 -15.05 -27.41 5.84
C VAL A 917 -14.27 -28.20 4.82
N ALA A 918 -13.07 -27.74 4.48
CA ALA A 918 -12.18 -28.46 3.60
C ALA A 918 -11.75 -29.80 4.22
N SER A 919 -11.39 -30.76 3.37
CA SER A 919 -11.03 -32.11 3.83
C SER A 919 -9.66 -32.17 4.51
N HIS A 920 -8.77 -31.23 4.20
CA HIS A 920 -7.40 -31.19 4.74
C HIS A 920 -7.29 -30.41 6.05
N ASP A 921 -8.18 -29.44 6.31
CA ASP A 921 -8.19 -28.66 7.54
C ASP A 921 -9.59 -28.12 7.85
N ARG A 922 -10.01 -28.22 9.12
CA ARG A 922 -11.34 -27.80 9.59
C ARG A 922 -11.46 -26.29 9.80
N SER A 923 -10.36 -25.56 9.84
CA SER A 923 -10.38 -24.10 9.93
C SER A 923 -10.66 -23.42 8.59
N VAL A 924 -10.69 -24.17 7.49
CA VAL A 924 -10.95 -23.65 6.14
C VAL A 924 -12.41 -23.89 5.79
N PRO A 925 -13.28 -22.86 5.84
CA PRO A 925 -14.67 -23.03 5.46
C PRO A 925 -14.76 -23.33 3.97
N PHE A 926 -15.75 -24.14 3.61
CA PHE A 926 -15.95 -24.63 2.26
C PHE A 926 -17.44 -24.59 1.90
N VAL A 927 -17.73 -24.20 0.68
CA VAL A 927 -19.09 -24.09 0.16
C VAL A 927 -19.23 -24.67 -1.22
N ARG A 928 -20.44 -25.12 -1.52
CA ARG A 928 -20.84 -25.50 -2.88
C ARG A 928 -21.82 -24.48 -3.43
N MET A 929 -21.50 -23.88 -4.57
CA MET A 929 -22.40 -22.97 -5.28
C MET A 929 -23.61 -23.72 -5.85
N ASN A 930 -24.71 -22.98 -6.06
CA ASN A 930 -25.84 -23.47 -6.84
C ASN A 930 -25.40 -23.64 -8.29
N GLU A 931 -25.85 -24.73 -8.92
CA GLU A 931 -25.64 -24.92 -10.34
C GLU A 931 -26.60 -24.01 -11.11
N PRO A 932 -26.13 -23.20 -12.09
CA PRO A 932 -27.00 -22.32 -12.85
C PRO A 932 -28.15 -23.07 -13.51
N VAL A 933 -29.36 -22.50 -13.45
CA VAL A 933 -30.59 -23.15 -13.95
C VAL A 933 -30.47 -23.45 -15.45
N GLU A 934 -29.86 -22.55 -16.21
CA GLU A 934 -29.64 -22.67 -17.65
C GLU A 934 -28.74 -23.87 -17.97
N GLN A 935 -27.71 -24.11 -17.15
CA GLN A 935 -26.82 -25.25 -17.31
C GLN A 935 -27.52 -26.57 -16.98
N GLN A 936 -28.35 -26.59 -15.93
CA GLN A 936 -29.19 -27.75 -15.59
C GLN A 936 -30.14 -28.09 -16.75
N ILE A 937 -30.80 -27.09 -17.33
CA ILE A 937 -31.69 -27.23 -18.48
C ILE A 937 -30.92 -27.74 -19.70
N ALA A 938 -29.74 -27.15 -19.99
CA ALA A 938 -28.90 -27.55 -21.12
C ALA A 938 -28.47 -29.03 -21.03
N ARG A 939 -28.20 -29.53 -19.82
CA ARG A 939 -27.87 -30.94 -19.56
C ARG A 939 -29.10 -31.87 -19.49
N ARG A 940 -30.32 -31.34 -19.64
CA ARG A 940 -31.59 -32.07 -19.60
C ARG A 940 -31.76 -32.91 -18.34
N VAL A 941 -31.40 -32.34 -17.18
CA VAL A 941 -31.58 -33.04 -15.92
C VAL A 941 -33.08 -33.38 -15.70
N PRO A 942 -33.41 -34.55 -15.11
CA PRO A 942 -34.81 -34.96 -14.93
C PRO A 942 -35.66 -34.00 -14.11
N ARG A 943 -35.01 -33.20 -13.25
CA ARG A 943 -35.63 -32.18 -12.42
C ARG A 943 -34.67 -31.02 -12.23
N VAL A 944 -35.05 -29.84 -12.71
CA VAL A 944 -34.34 -28.58 -12.44
C VAL A 944 -34.49 -28.24 -10.97
N ILE A 945 -33.38 -27.94 -10.31
CA ILE A 945 -33.32 -27.53 -8.92
C ILE A 945 -33.05 -26.02 -8.89
N ASP A 946 -34.04 -25.27 -8.44
CA ASP A 946 -33.91 -23.83 -8.25
C ASP A 946 -32.92 -23.48 -7.13
N PRO A 947 -32.22 -22.34 -7.26
CA PRO A 947 -31.52 -21.73 -6.14
C PRO A 947 -32.46 -21.44 -4.97
N LYS A 948 -31.87 -21.45 -3.77
CA LYS A 948 -32.59 -21.11 -2.55
C LYS A 948 -32.29 -19.68 -2.15
N TYR A 949 -33.35 -18.95 -1.84
CA TYR A 949 -33.28 -17.56 -1.44
C TYR A 949 -33.69 -17.37 0.01
N ALA A 950 -33.05 -16.42 0.67
CA ALA A 950 -33.36 -16.01 2.03
C ALA A 950 -33.44 -14.47 2.12
N VAL A 951 -34.13 -13.99 3.15
CA VAL A 951 -33.99 -12.62 3.64
C VAL A 951 -33.26 -12.69 4.97
N ILE A 952 -32.30 -11.79 5.17
CA ILE A 952 -31.49 -11.67 6.39
C ILE A 952 -31.46 -10.22 6.85
N SER A 953 -31.20 -9.99 8.14
CA SER A 953 -30.84 -8.64 8.59
C SER A 953 -29.47 -8.28 8.03
N ILE A 954 -29.25 -7.01 7.69
CA ILE A 954 -27.88 -6.58 7.35
C ILE A 954 -26.95 -6.66 8.58
N ASP A 955 -27.50 -6.58 9.78
CA ASP A 955 -26.75 -6.70 11.04
C ASP A 955 -26.40 -8.16 11.38
N ASP A 956 -27.01 -9.15 10.70
CA ASP A 956 -26.62 -10.57 10.83
C ASP A 956 -25.35 -10.89 10.01
N VAL A 957 -24.95 -10.00 9.10
CA VAL A 957 -23.77 -10.16 8.24
C VAL A 957 -22.52 -9.94 9.08
N GLU A 958 -21.67 -10.97 9.16
CA GLU A 958 -20.42 -10.90 9.90
C GLU A 958 -19.33 -10.21 9.06
N MET A 959 -19.24 -10.55 7.77
CA MET A 959 -18.21 -10.02 6.88
C MET A 959 -18.48 -10.26 5.39
N GLN A 960 -17.82 -9.44 4.57
CA GLN A 960 -17.65 -9.72 3.14
C GLN A 960 -16.61 -10.83 2.95
N VAL A 961 -16.89 -11.77 2.06
CA VAL A 961 -16.01 -12.92 1.79
C VAL A 961 -15.65 -13.04 0.31
N GLY A 962 -14.51 -13.67 0.03
CA GLY A 962 -14.13 -14.17 -1.28
C GLY A 962 -14.30 -15.69 -1.37
N LEU A 963 -14.30 -16.22 -2.59
CA LEU A 963 -14.34 -17.67 -2.83
C LEU A 963 -13.18 -18.09 -3.71
N VAL A 964 -12.41 -19.09 -3.25
CA VAL A 964 -11.32 -19.71 -4.02
C VAL A 964 -11.82 -21.01 -4.64
N LYS A 965 -11.78 -21.09 -5.96
CA LYS A 965 -12.28 -22.22 -6.74
C LYS A 965 -11.41 -23.45 -6.55
N SER A 966 -12.02 -24.59 -6.23
CA SER A 966 -11.33 -25.87 -6.11
C SER A 966 -10.83 -26.39 -7.46
N LEU A 967 -9.75 -27.17 -7.44
CA LEU A 967 -9.16 -27.81 -8.61
C LEU A 967 -10.03 -28.93 -9.18
N ASP A 968 -10.83 -29.58 -8.34
CA ASP A 968 -11.52 -30.83 -8.70
C ASP A 968 -12.96 -30.59 -9.19
N ASN A 969 -13.55 -29.43 -8.90
CA ASN A 969 -14.96 -29.17 -9.22
C ASN A 969 -15.27 -27.67 -9.33
N ASP A 970 -15.85 -27.26 -10.46
CA ASP A 970 -16.20 -25.87 -10.77
C ASP A 970 -17.25 -25.24 -9.84
N LEU A 971 -17.99 -26.03 -9.06
CA LEU A 971 -19.00 -25.56 -8.11
C LEU A 971 -18.51 -25.58 -6.67
N HIS A 972 -17.28 -26.00 -6.42
CA HIS A 972 -16.70 -26.16 -5.08
C HIS A 972 -15.72 -25.04 -4.78
N PHE A 973 -15.88 -24.40 -3.63
CA PHE A 973 -15.10 -23.24 -3.27
C PHE A 973 -14.71 -23.26 -1.80
N SER A 974 -13.46 -22.89 -1.52
CA SER A 974 -13.03 -22.49 -0.19
C SER A 974 -13.43 -21.03 0.06
N VAL A 975 -13.84 -20.71 1.28
CA VAL A 975 -14.24 -19.36 1.67
C VAL A 975 -13.04 -18.66 2.30
N ILE A 976 -12.80 -17.41 1.88
CA ILE A 976 -11.71 -16.59 2.41
C ILE A 976 -12.27 -15.23 2.86
N ALA A 977 -11.61 -14.60 3.82
CA ALA A 977 -11.95 -13.27 4.30
C ALA A 977 -10.67 -12.44 4.46
N ASN A 978 -10.78 -11.12 4.26
CA ASN A 978 -9.62 -10.24 4.22
C ASN A 978 -9.01 -10.09 5.62
N TYR A 979 -7.75 -10.54 5.79
CA TYR A 979 -7.02 -10.56 7.06
C TYR A 979 -7.80 -11.14 8.26
N HIS A 980 -8.75 -12.04 8.02
CA HIS A 980 -9.56 -12.65 9.07
C HIS A 980 -9.11 -14.08 9.38
N ALA A 981 -8.90 -14.37 10.66
CA ALA A 981 -8.58 -15.72 11.14
C ALA A 981 -9.87 -16.43 11.56
N PHE A 982 -10.33 -17.38 10.73
CA PHE A 982 -11.44 -18.27 11.10
C PHE A 982 -11.12 -19.10 12.35
N GLU A 983 -12.16 -19.59 13.01
CA GLU A 983 -12.03 -20.51 14.15
C GLU A 983 -11.31 -21.80 13.74
N GLN A 984 -10.69 -22.49 14.71
CA GLN A 984 -9.93 -23.71 14.44
C GLN A 984 -10.80 -24.87 13.91
N ASP A 985 -12.11 -24.86 14.18
CA ASP A 985 -13.04 -25.87 13.67
C ASP A 985 -14.37 -25.22 13.25
N MET A 986 -14.44 -24.84 11.97
CA MET A 986 -15.64 -24.24 11.35
C MET A 986 -16.74 -25.28 11.03
N SER A 987 -16.56 -26.56 11.39
CA SER A 987 -17.55 -27.61 11.11
C SER A 987 -18.66 -27.68 12.16
N ILE A 988 -18.41 -27.11 13.34
CA ILE A 988 -19.31 -27.18 14.51
C ILE A 988 -20.66 -26.52 14.23
N ASP A 989 -20.63 -25.41 13.48
CA ASP A 989 -21.74 -24.49 13.26
C ASP A 989 -21.96 -24.21 11.77
N ALA A 990 -21.51 -25.11 10.88
CA ALA A 990 -21.79 -25.03 9.46
C ALA A 990 -23.30 -25.11 9.16
N GLY A 991 -23.80 -24.17 8.38
CA GLY A 991 -25.22 -24.05 8.09
C GLY A 991 -25.80 -25.16 7.19
N ASP A 992 -26.99 -25.64 7.53
CA ASP A 992 -27.84 -26.41 6.62
C ASP A 992 -28.94 -25.50 6.07
N ILE A 993 -28.96 -25.32 4.76
CA ILE A 993 -29.92 -24.46 4.07
C ILE A 993 -31.40 -24.88 4.23
N ARG A 994 -31.69 -26.05 4.80
CA ARG A 994 -33.05 -26.43 5.22
C ARG A 994 -33.53 -25.63 6.43
N ASN A 995 -32.60 -25.04 7.18
CA ASN A 995 -32.87 -24.29 8.40
C ASN A 995 -33.14 -22.79 8.12
N LEU A 996 -33.00 -22.35 6.85
CA LEU A 996 -33.34 -21.01 6.36
C LEU A 996 -34.75 -20.94 5.76
#